data_AF-A0A9W6KTY9-F1
#
_entry.id   AF-A0A9W6KTY9-F1
#
_cell.length_a   1.000
_cell.length_b   1.000
_cell.length_c   1.000
_cell.angle_alpha   90.00
_cell.angle_beta   90.00
_cell.angle_gamma   90.00
#
_symmetry.space_group_name_H-M   'P 1'
#
loop_
_entity.id
_entity.type
_entity.pdbx_description
1 polymer ?
#
loop_
_entity_poly.entity_id
_entity_poly.type
_entity_poly.pdbx_seq_one_letter_code
_entity_poly.pdbx_strand_id
1 'polypeptide(L)'
;MQVAARAVQHLRRLQHPRGSWSDFMVAVGTSDTWVTGYAGTALAAAARSEHLAPAVRAAAAAGADAAADWLLGAAGGGGVWGYHRNVAPDADSTAWAVRLLAARGRPVPSAALEFLAAHESETGYRTYADVYRKGHWSEPTPDVSAAALLARHEAGVLDRAELAAGWTKLIAGWQRPPGRWTSIWWAEDGYPTVLALEAWTVAGRPGLTPVPAPVRPPSTAFGHALWLHAYALTEGPADARPLLAAERPGGGWPGDAELLVPSPTGGGVTERSHDARGVFTTATALRALLVAGPDLAGADLTGPPGRDRTGHGYDRTVAVLAADLGLDPDRAASVFAELTRESLAAPAPWPSAQLSGLAGGLPMELSATDGEPSLRYTTEVGDPVLPPHARARSGLAAIGRTAALLDCTAAWDAVRPAVDVLVDPALPVPEGCRFWVWAGVDSSTGGGETLKVYLSTLHHDLADGRARERVVAALHRLGLPAGAPALRVLEGLDGYGFCQELGLGLSRDGRFGVKVYYEVRGWQPALVAAVLAAAGLPDDPAAVAPTIPGVMNEEVAAAHRAGIALRISPATGTVTEVTTATAFMRPMIGNTELSRRIGDWLATTGDRRTFDVTAAHTRAGWPEQSGRMHGLFTRSLSTRGVRNTVYVRPPLPE
;
A
#
# COMPACT_ATOMS: atom_id res chain seq x y z
N MET A 1 30.45 1.46 2.33
CA MET A 1 30.07 2.26 1.13
C MET A 1 29.30 1.51 0.06
N GLN A 2 29.59 0.24 -0.26
CA GLN A 2 28.78 -0.53 -1.23
C GLN A 2 27.29 -0.62 -0.84
N VAL A 3 27.01 -0.81 0.45
CA VAL A 3 25.65 -0.81 1.02
C VAL A 3 24.92 0.51 0.73
N ALA A 4 25.56 1.66 0.97
CA ALA A 4 25.00 2.97 0.64
C ALA A 4 24.75 3.15 -0.87
N ALA A 5 25.61 2.60 -1.73
CA ALA A 5 25.37 2.60 -3.17
C ALA A 5 24.13 1.78 -3.57
N ARG A 6 23.89 0.63 -2.92
CA ARG A 6 22.67 -0.15 -3.13
C ARG A 6 21.44 0.57 -2.58
N ALA A 7 21.56 1.30 -1.47
CA ALA A 7 20.49 2.16 -0.94
C ALA A 7 20.06 3.25 -1.94
N VAL A 8 21.02 3.89 -2.61
CA VAL A 8 20.74 4.86 -3.69
C VAL A 8 19.96 4.19 -4.83
N GLN A 9 20.40 3.02 -5.28
CA GLN A 9 19.71 2.26 -6.33
C GLN A 9 18.30 1.85 -5.91
N HIS A 10 18.14 1.43 -4.65
CA HIS A 10 16.86 1.04 -4.08
C HIS A 10 15.87 2.21 -4.08
N LEU A 11 16.25 3.36 -3.51
CA LEU A 11 15.40 4.56 -3.49
C LEU A 11 15.02 4.99 -4.90
N ARG A 12 15.96 4.95 -5.85
CA ARG A 12 15.68 5.24 -7.28
C ARG A 12 14.69 4.26 -7.91
N ARG A 13 14.73 2.99 -7.53
CA ARG A 13 13.77 1.97 -7.99
C ARG A 13 12.36 2.22 -7.43
N LEU A 14 12.27 2.75 -6.21
CA LEU A 14 11.00 3.13 -5.57
C LEU A 14 10.47 4.49 -6.02
N GLN A 15 11.28 5.29 -6.72
CA GLN A 15 10.89 6.60 -7.20
C GLN A 15 9.85 6.48 -8.32
N HIS A 16 8.76 7.21 -8.20
CA HIS A 16 7.73 7.27 -9.24
C HIS A 16 8.30 7.92 -10.51
N PRO A 17 7.70 7.66 -11.69
CA PRO A 17 8.23 8.17 -12.96
C PRO A 17 8.44 9.69 -13.02
N ARG A 18 7.70 10.46 -12.21
CA ARG A 18 7.81 11.93 -12.13
C ARG A 18 8.77 12.44 -11.07
N GLY A 19 9.44 11.57 -10.31
CA GLY A 19 10.46 11.96 -9.32
C GLY A 19 10.03 11.94 -7.86
N SER A 20 8.78 11.65 -7.55
CA SER A 20 8.23 11.56 -6.19
C SER A 20 8.40 10.18 -5.55
N TRP A 21 8.13 10.11 -4.26
CA TRP A 21 7.83 8.89 -3.50
C TRP A 21 6.51 9.07 -2.78
N SER A 22 5.88 7.96 -2.39
CA SER A 22 4.70 7.98 -1.54
C SER A 22 4.79 6.96 -0.42
N ASP A 23 4.60 7.40 0.83
CA ASP A 23 4.56 6.51 1.99
C ASP A 23 3.67 7.07 3.11
N PHE A 24 3.43 6.28 4.16
CA PHE A 24 2.56 6.60 5.29
C PHE A 24 1.12 6.95 4.86
N MET A 25 0.23 5.95 4.83
CA MET A 25 -1.21 6.17 4.67
C MET A 25 -1.85 6.58 5.99
N VAL A 26 -2.48 7.75 6.04
CA VAL A 26 -3.33 8.22 7.13
C VAL A 26 -4.71 8.62 6.61
N ALA A 27 -5.63 9.06 7.47
CA ALA A 27 -6.99 9.45 7.11
C ALA A 27 -7.06 10.51 5.99
N VAL A 28 -6.07 11.40 5.88
CA VAL A 28 -6.00 12.44 4.84
C VAL A 28 -5.33 11.99 3.54
N GLY A 29 -4.87 10.74 3.47
CA GLY A 29 -4.19 10.15 2.31
C GLY A 29 -2.77 9.67 2.60
N THR A 30 -2.07 9.26 1.55
CA THR A 30 -0.64 8.89 1.61
C THR A 30 0.22 10.14 1.50
N SER A 31 1.31 10.24 2.27
CA SER A 31 2.27 11.32 2.09
C SER A 31 2.92 11.21 0.72
N ASP A 32 3.06 12.32 0.00
CA ASP A 32 3.83 12.40 -1.25
C ASP A 32 4.91 13.50 -1.18
N THR A 33 4.57 14.71 -0.77
CA THR A 33 5.48 15.85 -0.63
C THR A 33 6.56 15.66 0.43
N TRP A 34 6.17 15.32 1.66
CA TRP A 34 7.08 15.24 2.80
C TRP A 34 8.09 14.11 2.63
N VAL A 35 7.60 12.90 2.31
CA VAL A 35 8.47 11.75 2.02
C VAL A 35 9.38 12.02 0.81
N THR A 36 8.90 12.76 -0.21
CA THR A 36 9.72 13.15 -1.37
C THR A 36 10.84 14.12 -0.98
N GLY A 37 10.53 15.14 -0.17
CA GLY A 37 11.52 16.07 0.35
C GLY A 37 12.58 15.35 1.18
N TYR A 38 12.16 14.44 2.07
CA TYR A 38 13.05 13.66 2.92
C TYR A 38 13.97 12.72 2.11
N ALA A 39 13.39 11.86 1.27
CA ALA A 39 14.15 10.90 0.47
C ALA A 39 15.05 11.60 -0.57
N GLY A 40 14.56 12.67 -1.19
CA GLY A 40 15.35 13.50 -2.10
C GLY A 40 16.53 14.16 -1.40
N THR A 41 16.37 14.63 -0.15
CA THR A 41 17.46 15.21 0.64
C THR A 41 18.53 14.18 0.96
N ALA A 42 18.14 12.94 1.27
CA ALA A 42 19.08 11.83 1.46
C ALA A 42 19.90 11.55 0.18
N LEU A 43 19.24 11.55 -0.98
CA LEU A 43 19.91 11.38 -2.28
C LEU A 43 20.81 12.58 -2.63
N ALA A 44 20.42 13.81 -2.28
CA ALA A 44 21.24 14.99 -2.46
C ALA A 44 22.53 14.93 -1.62
N ALA A 45 22.45 14.40 -0.39
CA ALA A 45 23.64 14.13 0.43
C ALA A 45 24.54 13.06 -0.21
N ALA A 46 23.97 11.95 -0.69
CA ALA A 46 24.72 10.91 -1.40
C ALA A 46 25.41 11.45 -2.66
N ALA A 47 24.75 12.34 -3.41
CA ALA A 47 25.32 12.97 -4.60
C ALA A 47 26.59 13.79 -4.32
N ARG A 48 26.75 14.30 -3.09
CA ARG A 48 27.93 15.08 -2.66
C ARG A 48 28.99 14.25 -1.92
N SER A 49 28.69 13.01 -1.54
CA SER A 49 29.61 12.20 -0.74
C SER A 49 30.79 11.68 -1.56
N GLU A 50 32.00 12.13 -1.24
CA GLU A 50 33.23 11.69 -1.90
C GLU A 50 33.53 10.18 -1.72
N HIS A 51 32.95 9.56 -0.69
CA HIS A 51 33.10 8.13 -0.40
C HIS A 51 32.31 7.21 -1.36
N LEU A 52 31.37 7.77 -2.14
CA LEU A 52 30.62 7.02 -3.14
C LEU A 52 31.26 7.14 -4.52
N ALA A 53 31.20 6.06 -5.31
CA ALA A 53 31.70 6.06 -6.68
C ALA A 53 31.00 7.12 -7.55
N PRO A 54 31.70 7.75 -8.54
CA PRO A 54 31.12 8.81 -9.37
C PRO A 54 29.78 8.46 -10.03
N ALA A 55 29.63 7.22 -10.53
CA ALA A 55 28.39 6.76 -11.16
C ALA A 55 27.22 6.69 -10.17
N VAL A 56 27.47 6.30 -8.91
CA VAL A 56 26.48 6.27 -7.84
C VAL A 56 26.06 7.68 -7.46
N ARG A 57 27.02 8.61 -7.36
CA ARG A 57 26.74 10.03 -7.11
C ARG A 57 25.88 10.64 -8.21
N ALA A 58 26.15 10.32 -9.48
CA ALA A 58 25.36 10.78 -10.61
C ALA A 58 23.92 10.25 -10.57
N ALA A 59 23.74 8.96 -10.25
CA ALA A 59 22.42 8.37 -10.06
C ALA A 59 21.65 9.01 -8.89
N ALA A 60 22.32 9.28 -7.78
CA ALA A 60 21.74 9.98 -6.63
C ALA A 60 21.33 11.41 -6.99
N ALA A 61 22.19 12.14 -7.73
CA ALA A 61 21.91 13.49 -8.21
C ALA A 61 20.66 13.53 -9.10
N ALA A 62 20.57 12.62 -10.08
CA ALA A 62 19.38 12.50 -10.94
C ALA A 62 18.11 12.15 -10.13
N GLY A 63 18.24 11.38 -9.05
CA GLY A 63 17.22 11.13 -8.03
C GLY A 63 16.69 12.40 -7.40
N ALA A 64 17.60 13.14 -6.78
CA ALA A 64 17.29 14.36 -6.07
C ALA A 64 16.78 15.47 -6.99
N ASP A 65 17.31 15.58 -8.22
CA ASP A 65 16.87 16.58 -9.20
C ASP A 65 15.44 16.32 -9.65
N ALA A 66 15.09 15.06 -9.99
CA ALA A 66 13.71 14.72 -10.36
C ALA A 66 12.72 14.99 -9.21
N ALA A 67 13.12 14.73 -7.97
CA ALA A 67 12.32 15.01 -6.79
C ALA A 67 12.12 16.51 -6.54
N ALA A 68 13.19 17.29 -6.71
CA ALA A 68 13.14 18.75 -6.61
C ALA A 68 12.21 19.36 -7.67
N ASP A 69 12.33 18.91 -8.93
CA ASP A 69 11.49 19.36 -10.03
C ASP A 69 10.02 18.98 -9.81
N TRP A 70 9.74 17.79 -9.27
CA TRP A 70 8.38 17.39 -8.87
C TRP A 70 7.81 18.28 -7.76
N LEU A 71 8.59 18.57 -6.71
CA LEU A 71 8.13 19.41 -5.61
C LEU A 71 7.80 20.83 -6.07
N LEU A 72 8.60 21.42 -6.97
CA LEU A 72 8.27 22.71 -7.57
C LEU A 72 6.92 22.69 -8.30
N GLY A 73 6.61 21.60 -9.00
CA GLY A 73 5.30 21.40 -9.62
C GLY A 73 4.16 21.13 -8.63
N ALA A 74 4.48 20.58 -7.45
CA ALA A 74 3.51 20.20 -6.42
C ALA A 74 3.18 21.32 -5.42
N ALA A 75 3.94 22.42 -5.37
CA ALA A 75 3.86 23.49 -4.37
C ALA A 75 2.57 24.34 -4.40
N GLY A 76 1.58 23.96 -5.21
CA GLY A 76 0.38 24.74 -5.49
C GLY A 76 0.69 26.15 -5.98
N GLY A 77 -0.30 27.05 -5.92
CA GLY A 77 -0.11 28.47 -6.26
C GLY A 77 0.68 29.27 -5.23
N GLY A 78 0.94 28.70 -4.04
CA GLY A 78 1.55 29.40 -2.90
C GLY A 78 3.03 29.09 -2.66
N GLY A 79 3.63 28.15 -3.40
CA GLY A 79 5.03 27.77 -3.19
C GLY A 79 5.29 27.09 -1.83
N VAL A 80 4.28 26.43 -1.26
CA VAL A 80 4.32 25.78 0.07
C VAL A 80 3.80 24.35 -0.03
N TRP A 81 4.20 23.50 0.91
CA TRP A 81 3.87 22.07 0.88
C TRP A 81 3.22 21.63 2.18
N GLY A 82 2.25 20.72 2.08
CA GLY A 82 1.69 19.99 3.22
C GLY A 82 1.87 18.51 3.01
N TYR A 83 1.64 17.67 4.03
CA TYR A 83 1.87 16.22 4.07
C TYR A 83 1.62 15.46 2.76
N HIS A 84 0.54 15.86 2.08
CA HIS A 84 0.16 15.44 0.73
C HIS A 84 -0.25 16.67 -0.09
N ARG A 85 -0.05 16.66 -1.40
CA ARG A 85 -0.36 17.80 -2.30
C ARG A 85 -1.80 18.34 -2.23
N ASN A 86 -2.79 17.55 -1.81
CA ASN A 86 -4.19 17.99 -1.68
C ASN A 86 -4.60 18.28 -0.22
N VAL A 87 -3.66 18.34 0.73
CA VAL A 87 -3.94 18.75 2.11
C VAL A 87 -3.33 20.12 2.39
N ALA A 88 -3.80 20.77 3.45
CA ALA A 88 -3.29 22.09 3.83
C ALA A 88 -1.77 22.03 4.08
N PRO A 89 -1.01 23.07 3.67
CA PRO A 89 0.42 23.18 3.95
C PRO A 89 0.76 23.07 5.45
N ASP A 90 1.97 22.57 5.72
CA ASP A 90 2.52 22.44 7.07
C ASP A 90 4.03 22.73 7.09
N ALA A 91 4.55 23.05 8.27
CA ALA A 91 5.94 23.48 8.41
C ALA A 91 6.95 22.36 8.14
N ASP A 92 6.64 21.11 8.47
CA ASP A 92 7.60 20.00 8.32
C ASP A 92 7.77 19.63 6.84
N SER A 93 6.65 19.43 6.14
CA SER A 93 6.62 19.17 4.70
C SER A 93 7.28 20.31 3.92
N THR A 94 6.97 21.57 4.28
CA THR A 94 7.60 22.74 3.66
C THR A 94 9.09 22.80 3.95
N ALA A 95 9.53 22.53 5.18
CA ALA A 95 10.95 22.52 5.54
C ALA A 95 11.72 21.49 4.71
N TRP A 96 11.24 20.24 4.61
CA TRP A 96 11.91 19.22 3.81
C TRP A 96 11.98 19.55 2.32
N ALA A 97 10.94 20.18 1.77
CA ALA A 97 10.98 20.65 0.39
C ALA A 97 12.03 21.76 0.20
N VAL A 98 12.05 22.76 1.09
CA VAL A 98 13.05 23.85 1.06
C VAL A 98 14.47 23.29 1.17
N ARG A 99 14.73 22.36 2.10
CA ARG A 99 16.03 21.70 2.27
C ARG A 99 16.49 21.02 0.98
N LEU A 100 15.61 20.25 0.33
CA LEU A 100 15.94 19.60 -0.93
C LEU A 100 16.24 20.62 -2.05
N LEU A 101 15.40 21.64 -2.20
CA LEU A 101 15.61 22.69 -3.21
C LEU A 101 16.96 23.40 -3.03
N ALA A 102 17.26 23.82 -1.80
CA ALA A 102 18.54 24.43 -1.44
C ALA A 102 19.73 23.48 -1.72
N ALA A 103 19.62 22.23 -1.29
CA ALA A 103 20.66 21.21 -1.48
C ALA A 103 20.96 20.90 -2.97
N ARG A 104 20.03 21.20 -3.87
CA ARG A 104 20.16 21.04 -5.33
C ARG A 104 20.35 22.36 -6.08
N GLY A 105 20.54 23.48 -5.37
CA GLY A 105 20.70 24.81 -5.96
C GLY A 105 19.49 25.25 -6.79
N ARG A 106 18.30 24.76 -6.46
CA ARG A 106 17.04 25.19 -7.06
C ARG A 106 16.53 26.45 -6.36
N PRO A 107 15.80 27.34 -7.05
CA PRO A 107 15.17 28.49 -6.42
C PRO A 107 14.21 28.05 -5.31
N VAL A 108 14.44 28.55 -4.09
CA VAL A 108 13.51 28.37 -2.97
C VAL A 108 12.45 29.48 -3.06
N PRO A 109 11.14 29.17 -3.12
CA PRO A 109 10.10 30.19 -3.11
C PRO A 109 10.16 31.05 -1.83
N SER A 110 10.13 32.37 -1.95
CA SER A 110 10.14 33.27 -0.77
C SER A 110 8.94 33.02 0.14
N ALA A 111 7.78 32.72 -0.44
CA ALA A 111 6.56 32.36 0.29
C ALA A 111 6.76 31.13 1.20
N ALA A 112 7.62 30.17 0.83
CA ALA A 112 7.94 29.03 1.68
C ALA A 112 8.69 29.48 2.95
N LEU A 113 9.63 30.41 2.80
CA LEU A 113 10.45 30.92 3.90
C LEU A 113 9.63 31.83 4.82
N GLU A 114 8.77 32.67 4.25
CA GLU A 114 7.79 33.47 4.99
C GLU A 114 6.79 32.58 5.76
N PHE A 115 6.32 31.51 5.11
CA PHE A 115 5.44 30.53 5.73
C PHE A 115 6.11 29.84 6.92
N LEU A 116 7.37 29.38 6.78
CA LEU A 116 8.13 28.81 7.90
C LEU A 116 8.29 29.83 9.02
N ALA A 117 8.67 31.08 8.73
CA ALA A 117 8.81 32.12 9.72
C ALA A 117 7.50 32.38 10.50
N ALA A 118 6.34 32.29 9.84
CA ALA A 118 5.04 32.43 10.49
C ALA A 118 4.69 31.24 11.43
N HIS A 119 5.33 30.08 11.28
CA HIS A 119 5.15 28.93 12.16
C HIS A 119 6.02 28.97 13.41
N GLU A 120 7.05 29.83 13.44
CA GLU A 120 7.87 30.08 14.61
C GLU A 120 7.01 30.64 15.76
N SER A 121 7.30 30.19 16.98
CA SER A 121 6.75 30.67 18.23
C SER A 121 7.89 30.95 19.22
N GLU A 122 7.57 31.35 20.45
CA GLU A 122 8.57 31.56 21.50
C GLU A 122 9.36 30.29 21.84
N THR A 123 8.77 29.11 21.67
CA THR A 123 9.30 27.82 22.13
C THR A 123 9.68 26.84 21.03
N GLY A 124 9.44 27.18 19.75
CA GLY A 124 9.84 26.38 18.59
C GLY A 124 8.98 26.64 17.36
N TYR A 125 9.08 25.76 16.36
CA TYR A 125 8.21 25.79 15.19
C TYR A 125 7.06 24.80 15.35
N ARG A 126 5.87 25.25 14.99
CA ARG A 126 4.62 24.47 15.01
C ARG A 126 4.45 23.74 13.68
N THR A 127 3.89 22.53 13.69
CA THR A 127 3.52 21.86 12.43
C THR A 127 2.47 22.67 11.67
N TYR A 128 1.44 23.18 12.37
CA TYR A 128 0.40 24.05 11.81
C TYR A 128 0.29 25.35 12.60
N ALA A 129 0.26 26.49 11.90
CA ALA A 129 0.16 27.82 12.51
C ALA A 129 -1.27 28.21 12.94
N ASP A 130 -2.29 27.64 12.28
CA ASP A 130 -3.68 28.03 12.48
C ASP A 130 -4.27 27.45 13.78
N VAL A 131 -4.81 28.35 14.59
CA VAL A 131 -5.54 28.05 15.81
C VAL A 131 -6.82 27.24 15.52
N TYR A 132 -7.40 27.22 14.31
CA TYR A 132 -8.61 26.42 14.04
C TYR A 132 -8.37 24.90 14.07
N ARG A 133 -7.11 24.44 13.93
CA ARG A 133 -6.67 23.08 14.30
C ARG A 133 -6.23 23.06 15.77
N LYS A 134 -7.10 23.53 16.67
CA LYS A 134 -6.82 23.70 18.12
C LYS A 134 -6.19 22.43 18.72
N GLY A 135 -5.13 22.64 19.49
CA GLY A 135 -4.51 21.66 20.39
C GLY A 135 -3.13 21.20 19.93
N HIS A 136 -2.76 19.95 20.19
CA HIS A 136 -1.35 19.49 20.14
C HIS A 136 -0.68 19.61 18.77
N TRP A 137 -1.43 19.67 17.69
CA TRP A 137 -0.88 19.84 16.33
C TRP A 137 -0.30 21.25 16.07
N SER A 138 -0.69 22.21 16.91
CA SER A 138 -0.20 23.59 16.90
C SER A 138 0.83 23.86 18.00
N GLU A 139 1.19 22.85 18.78
CA GLU A 139 2.31 22.94 19.72
C GLU A 139 3.62 22.75 18.96
N PRO A 140 4.68 23.49 19.30
CA PRO A 140 5.98 23.23 18.71
C PRO A 140 6.48 21.82 19.01
N THR A 141 7.32 21.28 18.13
CA THR A 141 8.01 20.00 18.39
C THR A 141 9.47 20.10 17.93
N PRO A 142 10.39 19.34 18.53
CA PRO A 142 11.83 19.54 18.31
C PRO A 142 12.29 19.11 16.91
N ASP A 143 11.66 18.07 16.35
CA ASP A 143 11.86 17.62 14.96
C ASP A 143 11.47 18.71 13.95
N VAL A 144 10.28 19.29 14.08
CA VAL A 144 9.79 20.35 13.18
C VAL A 144 10.63 21.63 13.33
N SER A 145 11.00 21.97 14.57
CA SER A 145 11.88 23.11 14.86
C SER A 145 13.27 22.93 14.23
N ALA A 146 13.86 21.75 14.34
CA ALA A 146 15.14 21.44 13.73
C ALA A 146 15.07 21.47 12.20
N ALA A 147 14.05 20.85 11.61
CA ALA A 147 13.85 20.85 10.16
C ALA A 147 13.69 22.28 9.61
N ALA A 148 12.89 23.12 10.25
CA ALA A 148 12.65 24.50 9.82
C ALA A 148 13.89 25.39 9.95
N LEU A 149 14.64 25.29 11.05
CA LEU A 149 15.91 26.01 11.23
C LEU A 149 16.94 25.60 10.17
N LEU A 150 17.09 24.29 9.93
CA LEU A 150 17.96 23.77 8.87
C LEU A 150 17.53 24.26 7.49
N ALA A 151 16.23 24.22 7.18
CA ALA A 151 15.69 24.72 5.91
C ALA A 151 16.04 26.19 5.66
N ARG A 152 15.84 27.05 6.68
CA ARG A 152 16.15 28.48 6.58
C ARG A 152 17.65 28.74 6.46
N HIS A 153 18.49 27.99 7.18
CA HIS A 153 19.94 28.07 7.05
C HIS A 153 20.43 27.62 5.66
N GLU A 154 20.00 26.46 5.21
CA GLU A 154 20.37 25.89 3.91
C GLU A 154 19.92 26.81 2.75
N ALA A 155 18.80 27.52 2.90
CA ALA A 155 18.32 28.53 1.95
C ALA A 155 19.04 29.89 2.05
N GLY A 156 19.99 30.06 2.98
CA GLY A 156 20.77 31.29 3.17
C GLY A 156 20.03 32.41 3.90
N VAL A 157 18.90 32.11 4.56
CA VAL A 157 18.16 33.08 5.38
C VAL A 157 18.79 33.25 6.76
N LEU A 158 19.33 32.16 7.31
CA LEU A 158 20.06 32.19 8.58
C LEU A 158 21.52 31.91 8.34
N ASP A 159 22.41 32.74 8.88
CA ASP A 159 23.82 32.38 8.97
C ASP A 159 24.05 31.31 10.07
N ARG A 160 25.30 30.87 10.23
CA ARG A 160 25.64 29.85 11.24
C ARG A 160 25.41 30.34 12.67
N ALA A 161 25.68 31.61 12.96
CA ALA A 161 25.52 32.17 14.31
C ALA A 161 24.04 32.32 14.68
N GLU A 162 23.21 32.76 13.73
CA GLU A 162 21.75 32.82 13.87
C GLU A 162 21.15 31.42 14.03
N LEU A 163 21.63 30.43 13.27
CA LEU A 163 21.24 29.03 13.46
C LEU A 163 21.61 28.52 14.86
N ALA A 164 22.80 28.83 15.35
CA ALA A 164 23.23 28.43 16.69
C ALA A 164 22.37 29.07 17.79
N ALA A 165 22.08 30.37 17.67
CA ALA A 165 21.19 31.07 18.58
C ALA A 165 19.77 30.47 18.55
N GLY A 166 19.25 30.19 17.35
CA GLY A 166 17.97 29.52 17.15
C GLY A 166 17.93 28.12 17.78
N TRP A 167 18.98 27.31 17.59
CA TRP A 167 19.08 25.98 18.20
C TRP A 167 19.07 26.04 19.73
N THR A 168 19.87 26.92 20.32
CA THR A 168 19.91 27.10 21.78
C THR A 168 18.56 27.56 22.33
N LYS A 169 17.90 28.51 21.66
CA LYS A 169 16.61 29.06 22.09
C LYS A 169 15.47 28.05 21.94
N LEU A 170 15.37 27.41 20.77
CA LEU A 170 14.16 26.71 20.34
C LEU A 170 14.25 25.18 20.51
N ILE A 171 15.44 24.59 20.55
CA ILE A 171 15.61 23.12 20.55
C ILE A 171 16.29 22.62 21.83
N ALA A 172 17.34 23.29 22.31
CA ALA A 172 18.17 22.76 23.40
C ALA A 172 17.37 22.47 24.68
N GLY A 173 16.42 23.35 25.04
CA GLY A 173 15.58 23.19 26.23
C GLY A 173 14.63 21.98 26.21
N TRP A 174 14.45 21.34 25.05
CA TRP A 174 13.61 20.16 24.88
C TRP A 174 14.35 18.85 25.19
N GLN A 175 15.67 18.89 25.39
CA GLN A 175 16.46 17.71 25.68
C GLN A 175 16.02 17.07 27.01
N ARG A 176 15.73 15.77 26.99
CA ARG A 176 15.35 14.97 28.17
C ARG A 176 16.45 13.98 28.51
N PRO A 177 16.68 13.60 29.77
CA PRO A 177 17.57 12.50 30.11
C PRO A 177 17.18 11.20 29.35
N PRO A 178 18.15 10.41 28.84
CA PRO A 178 19.61 10.58 28.95
C PRO A 178 20.25 11.41 27.81
N GLY A 179 19.54 12.37 27.21
CA GLY A 179 20.05 13.28 26.17
C GLY A 179 19.23 13.28 24.88
N ARG A 180 17.97 12.84 24.93
CA ARG A 180 17.08 12.61 23.78
C ARG A 180 16.09 13.75 23.60
N TRP A 181 15.58 13.89 22.38
CA TRP A 181 14.39 14.68 22.07
C TRP A 181 13.24 13.73 21.78
N THR A 182 12.03 14.13 22.13
CA THR A 182 10.80 13.34 21.96
C THR A 182 9.84 14.12 21.07
N SER A 183 9.06 13.42 20.24
CA SER A 183 8.04 14.04 19.37
C SER A 183 6.71 13.32 19.52
N ILE A 184 5.61 14.05 19.38
CA ILE A 184 4.25 13.47 19.37
C ILE A 184 3.95 12.72 18.07
N TRP A 185 4.75 12.94 17.02
CA TRP A 185 4.56 12.36 15.70
C TRP A 185 5.27 11.01 15.52
N TRP A 186 6.12 10.59 16.46
CA TRP A 186 7.00 9.43 16.27
C TRP A 186 6.95 8.46 17.43
N ALA A 187 6.92 7.16 17.12
CA ALA A 187 6.98 6.11 18.12
C ALA A 187 8.37 6.00 18.79
N GLU A 188 9.42 6.32 18.04
CA GLU A 188 10.80 6.26 18.50
C GLU A 188 11.42 7.66 18.64
N ASP A 189 12.11 7.91 19.74
CA ASP A 189 12.78 9.19 20.01
C ASP A 189 14.01 9.45 19.13
N GLY A 190 14.48 8.43 18.41
CA GLY A 190 15.66 8.55 17.56
C GLY A 190 15.47 9.61 16.47
N TYR A 191 14.27 9.73 15.88
CA TYR A 191 14.00 10.68 14.80
C TYR A 191 14.14 12.15 15.24
N PRO A 192 13.40 12.63 16.25
CA PRO A 192 13.59 14.00 16.75
C PRO A 192 15.00 14.24 17.30
N THR A 193 15.63 13.22 17.90
CA THR A 193 17.01 13.34 18.39
C THR A 193 18.01 13.58 17.25
N VAL A 194 17.92 12.81 16.17
CA VAL A 194 18.82 12.96 15.01
C VAL A 194 18.66 14.34 14.36
N LEU A 195 17.44 14.83 14.16
CA LEU A 195 17.24 16.16 13.57
C LEU A 195 17.78 17.28 14.47
N ALA A 196 17.57 17.19 15.79
CA ALA A 196 18.16 18.12 16.73
C ALA A 196 19.70 18.12 16.65
N LEU A 197 20.33 16.95 16.48
CA LEU A 197 21.78 16.79 16.33
C LEU A 197 22.32 17.25 14.97
N GLU A 198 21.54 17.13 13.90
CA GLU A 198 21.89 17.69 12.59
C GLU A 198 21.97 19.22 12.68
N ALA A 199 20.93 19.85 13.23
CA ALA A 199 20.90 21.29 13.46
C ALA A 199 22.04 21.73 14.39
N TRP A 200 22.29 21.00 15.46
CA TRP A 200 23.43 21.21 16.37
C TRP A 200 24.78 21.16 15.65
N THR A 201 24.98 20.17 14.78
CA THR A 201 26.24 20.00 14.04
C THR A 201 26.46 21.17 13.07
N VAL A 202 25.42 21.56 12.31
CA VAL A 202 25.50 22.68 11.36
C VAL A 202 25.70 24.01 12.09
N ALA A 203 25.07 24.18 13.26
CA ALA A 203 25.24 25.31 14.18
C ALA A 203 26.66 25.44 14.78
N GLY A 204 27.57 24.52 14.48
CA GLY A 204 28.93 24.56 15.02
C GLY A 204 29.06 23.94 16.41
N ARG A 205 28.16 23.01 16.75
CA ARG A 205 28.20 22.19 17.97
C ARG A 205 28.19 23.02 19.27
N PRO A 206 27.15 23.86 19.52
CA PRO A 206 26.98 24.52 20.82
C PRO A 206 26.91 23.51 21.99
N GLY A 207 26.98 23.95 23.24
CA GLY A 207 27.05 23.03 24.39
C GLY A 207 25.94 21.95 24.39
N LEU A 208 26.34 20.67 24.42
CA LEU A 208 25.45 19.50 24.44
C LEU A 208 25.71 18.69 25.72
N THR A 209 24.74 18.68 26.65
CA THR A 209 24.86 17.89 27.88
C THR A 209 23.49 17.41 28.33
N PRO A 210 23.24 16.07 28.41
CA PRO A 210 24.16 14.95 28.19
C PRO A 210 24.27 14.48 26.73
N VAL A 211 25.24 13.59 26.43
CA VAL A 211 25.38 12.90 25.13
C VAL A 211 24.16 11.98 24.93
N PRO A 212 23.45 12.07 23.79
CA PRO A 212 22.26 11.27 23.53
C PRO A 212 22.53 9.76 23.59
N ALA A 213 21.63 9.04 24.25
CA ALA A 213 21.60 7.58 24.26
C ALA A 213 20.14 7.08 24.17
N PRO A 214 19.90 5.91 23.54
CA PRO A 214 18.57 5.32 23.52
C PRO A 214 18.18 4.81 24.92
N VAL A 215 16.90 4.91 25.27
CA VAL A 215 16.38 4.32 26.53
C VAL A 215 16.38 2.80 26.47
N ARG A 216 16.19 2.23 25.29
CA ARG A 216 16.24 0.79 25.03
C ARG A 216 17.02 0.55 23.73
N PRO A 217 17.79 -0.55 23.64
CA PRO A 217 18.42 -0.92 22.37
C PRO A 217 17.38 -0.87 21.24
N PRO A 218 17.68 -0.23 20.09
CA PRO A 218 16.78 -0.23 18.96
C PRO A 218 16.53 -1.67 18.50
N SER A 219 15.30 -1.96 18.08
CA SER A 219 14.90 -3.29 17.59
C SER A 219 14.48 -3.28 16.12
N THR A 220 14.53 -2.12 15.47
CA THR A 220 14.08 -1.87 14.10
C THR A 220 15.24 -1.38 13.24
N ALA A 221 15.18 -1.60 11.93
CA ALA A 221 16.19 -1.05 11.01
C ALA A 221 16.19 0.49 11.06
N PHE A 222 15.02 1.10 11.20
CA PHE A 222 14.87 2.54 11.35
C PHE A 222 15.56 3.06 12.62
N GLY A 223 15.30 2.44 13.77
CA GLY A 223 15.94 2.81 15.03
C GLY A 223 17.46 2.61 15.00
N HIS A 224 17.95 1.51 14.42
CA HIS A 224 19.39 1.30 14.24
C HIS A 224 20.03 2.37 13.36
N ALA A 225 19.37 2.77 12.26
CA ALA A 225 19.84 3.85 11.40
C ALA A 225 19.90 5.19 12.13
N LEU A 226 18.85 5.53 12.89
CA LEU A 226 18.79 6.78 13.65
C LEU A 226 19.90 6.87 14.68
N TRP A 227 20.12 5.82 15.47
CA TRP A 227 21.16 5.86 16.50
C TRP A 227 22.57 5.75 15.94
N LEU A 228 22.78 5.02 14.83
CA LEU A 228 24.04 5.09 14.09
C LEU A 228 24.34 6.53 13.64
N HIS A 229 23.33 7.22 13.09
CA HIS A 229 23.47 8.62 12.67
C HIS A 229 23.77 9.54 13.86
N ALA A 230 23.02 9.42 14.95
CA ALA A 230 23.23 10.21 16.16
C ALA A 230 24.66 10.05 16.72
N TYR A 231 25.15 8.81 16.83
CA TYR A 231 26.52 8.55 17.30
C TYR A 231 27.58 9.07 16.33
N ALA A 232 27.35 8.97 15.02
CA ALA A 232 28.29 9.52 14.05
C ALA A 232 28.37 11.06 14.14
N LEU A 233 27.26 11.75 14.42
CA LEU A 233 27.25 13.21 14.60
C LEU A 233 27.96 13.65 15.89
N THR A 234 27.82 12.87 16.97
CA THR A 234 28.39 13.17 18.30
C THR A 234 29.76 12.53 18.56
N GLU A 235 30.33 11.84 17.57
CA GLU A 235 31.60 11.09 17.70
C GLU A 235 31.54 10.02 18.80
N GLY A 236 30.35 9.45 19.01
CA GLY A 236 30.10 8.34 19.92
C GLY A 236 30.43 6.96 19.32
N PRO A 237 30.27 5.88 20.11
CA PRO A 237 30.53 4.52 19.65
C PRO A 237 29.46 4.06 18.64
N ALA A 238 29.78 4.19 17.35
CA ALA A 238 28.91 3.80 16.24
C ALA A 238 29.07 2.31 15.90
N ASP A 239 28.02 1.50 16.09
CA ASP A 239 27.96 0.10 15.60
C ASP A 239 26.96 -0.02 14.46
N ALA A 240 27.47 -0.14 13.23
CA ALA A 240 26.62 -0.30 12.05
C ALA A 240 26.17 -1.76 11.82
N ARG A 241 26.74 -2.76 12.50
CA ARG A 241 26.48 -4.18 12.18
C ARG A 241 24.99 -4.55 12.25
N PRO A 242 24.19 -4.12 13.25
CA PRO A 242 22.76 -4.41 13.27
C PRO A 242 22.01 -3.82 12.07
N LEU A 243 22.37 -2.59 11.66
CA LEU A 243 21.79 -1.97 10.47
C LEU A 243 22.19 -2.70 9.20
N LEU A 244 23.47 -3.04 9.05
CA LEU A 244 23.97 -3.77 7.88
C LEU A 244 23.34 -5.16 7.78
N ALA A 245 23.16 -5.86 8.91
CA ALA A 245 22.49 -7.15 8.98
C ALA A 245 21.00 -7.10 8.58
N ALA A 246 20.37 -5.94 8.75
CA ALA A 246 18.98 -5.71 8.36
C ALA A 246 18.80 -5.29 6.88
N GLU A 247 19.88 -5.12 6.10
CA GLU A 247 19.77 -4.77 4.69
C GLU A 247 19.10 -5.90 3.89
N ARG A 248 18.11 -5.53 3.07
CA ARG A 248 17.38 -6.44 2.19
C ARG A 248 18.16 -6.66 0.89
N PRO A 249 17.96 -7.82 0.24
CA PRO A 249 18.39 -8.02 -1.14
C PRO A 249 17.85 -6.90 -2.05
N GLY A 250 18.77 -6.21 -2.72
CA GLY A 250 18.44 -5.04 -3.53
C GLY A 250 18.57 -3.69 -2.83
N GLY A 251 19.18 -3.63 -1.64
CA GLY A 251 19.72 -2.39 -1.06
C GLY A 251 18.80 -1.59 -0.16
N GLY A 252 17.59 -2.07 0.10
CA GLY A 252 16.62 -1.39 0.98
C GLY A 252 16.65 -1.94 2.39
N TRP A 253 15.86 -1.34 3.28
CA TRP A 253 15.63 -1.86 4.64
C TRP A 253 14.16 -2.15 4.89
N PRO A 254 13.84 -2.96 5.92
CA PRO A 254 12.50 -3.06 6.47
C PRO A 254 11.88 -1.69 6.72
N GLY A 255 10.62 -1.54 6.33
CA GLY A 255 9.83 -0.33 6.48
C GLY A 255 9.29 -0.20 7.90
N ASP A 256 10.18 0.08 8.85
CA ASP A 256 9.85 0.00 10.28
C ASP A 256 9.49 1.35 10.91
N ALA A 257 9.68 2.46 10.19
CA ALA A 257 9.33 3.77 10.72
C ALA A 257 7.82 3.86 10.96
N GLU A 258 7.44 4.22 12.19
CA GLU A 258 6.04 4.38 12.61
C GLU A 258 5.73 5.85 12.90
N LEU A 259 4.87 6.43 12.07
CA LEU A 259 4.27 7.74 12.24
C LEU A 259 3.04 7.62 13.15
N LEU A 260 2.99 8.47 14.17
CA LEU A 260 1.86 8.61 15.08
C LEU A 260 1.05 9.84 14.68
N VAL A 261 -0.27 9.68 14.59
CA VAL A 261 -1.20 10.80 14.41
C VAL A 261 -1.91 11.05 15.75
N PRO A 262 -1.43 12.01 16.57
CA PRO A 262 -2.06 12.33 17.84
C PRO A 262 -3.45 12.95 17.62
N SER A 263 -4.32 12.85 18.62
CA SER A 263 -5.58 13.58 18.63
C SER A 263 -5.32 15.09 18.62
N PRO A 264 -5.96 15.87 17.73
CA PRO A 264 -5.82 17.32 17.72
C PRO A 264 -6.15 17.92 19.09
N THR A 265 -7.19 17.42 19.77
CA THR A 265 -7.67 17.94 21.06
C THR A 265 -6.98 17.31 22.28
N GLY A 266 -5.97 16.46 22.08
CA GLY A 266 -5.37 15.65 23.15
C GLY A 266 -6.08 14.32 23.38
N GLY A 267 -5.49 13.46 24.22
CA GLY A 267 -6.04 12.13 24.53
C GLY A 267 -5.34 10.94 23.86
N GLY A 268 -4.13 11.12 23.32
CA GLY A 268 -3.30 10.04 22.79
C GLY A 268 -3.28 9.95 21.26
N VAL A 269 -2.85 8.79 20.74
CA VAL A 269 -2.70 8.50 19.30
C VAL A 269 -4.04 8.05 18.72
N THR A 270 -4.51 8.74 17.67
CA THR A 270 -5.76 8.41 16.95
C THR A 270 -5.55 7.46 15.78
N GLU A 271 -4.38 7.53 15.15
CA GLU A 271 -4.01 6.70 14.01
C GLU A 271 -2.51 6.45 14.01
N ARG A 272 -2.11 5.29 13.46
CA ARG A 272 -0.71 4.88 13.27
C ARG A 272 -0.52 4.57 11.80
N SER A 273 0.62 4.97 11.26
CA SER A 273 0.99 4.68 9.89
C SER A 273 2.43 4.21 9.83
N HIS A 274 2.71 3.28 8.93
CA HIS A 274 4.04 2.69 8.77
C HIS A 274 4.62 3.09 7.41
N ASP A 275 5.95 3.13 7.34
CA ASP A 275 6.75 3.27 6.13
C ASP A 275 6.66 2.00 5.27
N ALA A 276 5.47 1.68 4.76
CA ALA A 276 5.16 0.40 4.16
C ALA A 276 6.03 0.06 2.94
N ARG A 277 6.55 1.07 2.21
CA ARG A 277 7.48 0.83 1.09
C ARG A 277 8.94 0.81 1.52
N GLY A 278 9.26 1.19 2.75
CA GLY A 278 10.63 1.29 3.25
C GLY A 278 11.40 2.49 2.70
N VAL A 279 10.71 3.49 2.14
CA VAL A 279 11.35 4.68 1.55
C VAL A 279 12.02 5.49 2.64
N PHE A 280 11.30 5.78 3.72
CA PHE A 280 11.77 6.63 4.80
C PHE A 280 12.89 5.97 5.60
N THR A 281 12.75 4.69 5.87
CA THR A 281 13.75 3.88 6.58
C THR A 281 15.02 3.73 5.76
N THR A 282 14.91 3.43 4.45
CA THR A 282 16.07 3.34 3.56
C THR A 282 16.77 4.69 3.39
N ALA A 283 16.02 5.80 3.28
CA ALA A 283 16.59 7.14 3.25
C ALA A 283 17.34 7.47 4.55
N THR A 284 16.79 7.07 5.70
CA THR A 284 17.43 7.26 7.00
C THR A 284 18.72 6.43 7.15
N ALA A 285 18.68 5.16 6.73
CA ALA A 285 19.86 4.29 6.68
C ALA A 285 20.95 4.86 5.78
N LEU A 286 20.58 5.36 4.59
CA LEU A 286 21.52 6.02 3.68
C LEU A 286 22.19 7.22 4.36
N ARG A 287 21.42 8.11 4.99
CA ARG A 287 21.98 9.28 5.71
C ARG A 287 22.94 8.86 6.81
N ALA A 288 22.56 7.88 7.63
CA ALA A 288 23.40 7.35 8.70
C ALA A 288 24.74 6.80 8.17
N LEU A 289 24.68 5.99 7.11
CA LEU A 289 25.89 5.40 6.49
C LEU A 289 26.80 6.47 5.87
N LEU A 290 26.25 7.53 5.29
CA LEU A 290 27.03 8.62 4.71
C LEU A 290 27.77 9.42 5.77
N VAL A 291 27.16 9.67 6.94
CA VAL A 291 27.80 10.39 8.04
C VAL A 291 28.80 9.52 8.79
N ALA A 292 28.50 8.22 8.97
CA ALA A 292 29.40 7.28 9.65
C ALA A 292 30.67 6.94 8.84
N GLY A 293 30.68 7.17 7.52
CA GLY A 293 31.87 7.03 6.68
C GLY A 293 32.24 5.59 6.29
N PRO A 294 33.44 5.38 5.71
CA PRO A 294 33.84 4.10 5.11
C PRO A 294 34.29 3.02 6.11
N ASP A 295 34.66 3.38 7.35
CA ASP A 295 35.31 2.49 8.34
C ASP A 295 34.36 1.50 9.03
N LEU A 296 33.24 1.18 8.39
CA LEU A 296 32.26 0.23 8.91
C LEU A 296 32.64 -1.19 8.52
N ALA A 297 33.00 -2.02 9.50
CA ALA A 297 33.25 -3.44 9.29
C ALA A 297 31.98 -4.12 8.73
N GLY A 298 32.07 -4.66 7.51
CA GLY A 298 30.96 -5.30 6.81
C GLY A 298 30.84 -6.79 7.09
N ALA A 299 29.61 -7.27 7.25
CA ALA A 299 29.28 -8.67 7.04
C ALA A 299 29.00 -8.88 5.55
N ASP A 300 29.43 -10.02 5.00
CA ASP A 300 29.09 -10.43 3.64
C ASP A 300 27.66 -10.98 3.64
N LEU A 301 26.74 -10.29 2.96
CA LEU A 301 25.32 -10.65 2.91
C LEU A 301 24.92 -10.75 1.43
N THR A 302 25.06 -11.94 0.87
CA THR A 302 24.57 -12.25 -0.48
C THR A 302 23.67 -13.47 -0.45
N GLY A 303 22.36 -13.23 -0.51
CA GLY A 303 21.36 -14.25 -0.80
C GLY A 303 20.14 -13.58 -1.43
N PRO A 304 19.42 -14.26 -2.35
CA PRO A 304 18.11 -13.78 -2.75
C PRO A 304 17.19 -13.70 -1.53
N PRO A 305 16.19 -12.81 -1.51
CA PRO A 305 15.28 -12.73 -0.39
C PRO A 305 14.51 -14.05 -0.34
N GLY A 306 14.65 -14.75 0.78
CA GLY A 306 13.84 -15.91 1.06
C GLY A 306 12.37 -15.52 1.15
N ARG A 307 11.51 -16.53 1.15
CA ARG A 307 10.10 -16.34 1.48
C ARG A 307 9.99 -15.94 2.95
N ASP A 308 9.12 -14.98 3.25
CA ASP A 308 8.97 -14.48 4.61
C ASP A 308 8.30 -15.52 5.53
N ARG A 309 8.40 -15.33 6.85
CA ARG A 309 7.65 -16.14 7.84
C ARG A 309 6.15 -16.11 7.54
N THR A 310 5.62 -14.92 7.24
CA THR A 310 4.22 -14.75 6.81
C THR A 310 3.91 -15.53 5.53
N GLY A 311 4.83 -15.51 4.56
CA GLY A 311 4.71 -16.28 3.31
C GLY A 311 4.61 -17.79 3.56
N HIS A 312 5.52 -18.33 4.36
CA HIS A 312 5.49 -19.73 4.77
C HIS A 312 4.25 -20.10 5.59
N GLY A 313 3.75 -19.18 6.39
CA GLY A 313 2.49 -19.36 7.11
C GLY A 313 1.30 -19.56 6.17
N TYR A 314 1.18 -18.70 5.15
CA TYR A 314 0.11 -18.82 4.15
C TYR A 314 0.25 -20.07 3.28
N ASP A 315 1.47 -20.49 2.92
CA ASP A 315 1.69 -21.77 2.21
C ASP A 315 1.08 -22.93 2.98
N ARG A 316 1.34 -23.00 4.30
CA ARG A 316 0.77 -24.04 5.17
C ARG A 316 -0.75 -23.94 5.24
N THR A 317 -1.31 -22.74 5.37
CA THR A 317 -2.76 -22.54 5.38
C THR A 317 -3.39 -23.06 4.08
N VAL A 318 -2.80 -22.74 2.92
CA VAL A 318 -3.26 -23.20 1.61
C VAL A 318 -3.16 -24.72 1.48
N ALA A 319 -2.04 -25.33 1.91
CA ALA A 319 -1.85 -26.78 1.91
C ALA A 319 -2.91 -27.50 2.77
N VAL A 320 -3.13 -27.03 4.00
CA VAL A 320 -4.09 -27.65 4.92
C VAL A 320 -5.52 -27.52 4.39
N LEU A 321 -5.91 -26.35 3.88
CA LEU A 321 -7.22 -26.16 3.25
C LEU A 321 -7.41 -27.08 2.04
N ALA A 322 -6.39 -27.22 1.20
CA ALA A 322 -6.42 -28.14 0.06
C ALA A 322 -6.66 -29.59 0.52
N ALA A 323 -5.92 -30.07 1.51
CA ALA A 323 -6.07 -31.42 2.04
C ALA A 323 -7.49 -31.70 2.58
N ASP A 324 -8.03 -30.78 3.39
CA ASP A 324 -9.38 -30.93 3.97
C ASP A 324 -10.51 -30.90 2.91
N LEU A 325 -10.25 -30.25 1.79
CA LEU A 325 -11.14 -30.19 0.62
C LEU A 325 -10.93 -31.36 -0.35
N GLY A 326 -9.97 -32.26 -0.09
CA GLY A 326 -9.68 -33.41 -0.95
C GLY A 326 -8.86 -33.08 -2.20
N LEU A 327 -8.08 -31.99 -2.15
CA LEU A 327 -7.18 -31.56 -3.21
C LEU A 327 -5.72 -31.90 -2.86
N ASP A 328 -4.82 -31.82 -3.84
CA ASP A 328 -3.38 -32.01 -3.63
C ASP A 328 -2.77 -30.80 -2.86
N PRO A 329 -2.31 -31.00 -1.61
CA PRO A 329 -1.80 -29.92 -0.77
C PRO A 329 -0.46 -29.34 -1.26
N ASP A 330 0.43 -30.18 -1.77
CA ASP A 330 1.77 -29.77 -2.22
C ASP A 330 1.66 -28.95 -3.50
N ARG A 331 0.77 -29.38 -4.40
CA ARG A 331 0.43 -28.65 -5.61
C ARG A 331 -0.17 -27.28 -5.29
N ALA A 332 -1.18 -27.23 -4.42
CA ALA A 332 -1.85 -25.99 -4.06
C ALA A 332 -0.88 -24.97 -3.42
N ALA A 333 -0.02 -25.42 -2.50
CA ALA A 333 0.99 -24.58 -1.87
C ALA A 333 2.05 -24.09 -2.88
N SER A 334 2.50 -24.96 -3.79
CA SER A 334 3.48 -24.59 -4.83
C SER A 334 2.94 -23.51 -5.77
N VAL A 335 1.68 -23.65 -6.19
CA VAL A 335 1.00 -22.67 -7.06
C VAL A 335 0.86 -21.33 -6.32
N PHE A 336 0.43 -21.37 -5.07
CA PHE A 336 0.31 -20.16 -4.24
C PHE A 336 1.69 -19.49 -4.04
N ALA A 337 2.72 -20.25 -3.73
CA ALA A 337 4.08 -19.75 -3.53
C ALA A 337 4.66 -19.11 -4.80
N GLU A 338 4.40 -19.69 -5.97
CA GLU A 338 4.81 -19.11 -7.24
C GLU A 338 4.12 -17.77 -7.52
N LEU A 339 2.81 -17.72 -7.28
CA LEU A 339 1.98 -16.55 -7.55
C LEU A 339 2.32 -15.38 -6.61
N THR A 340 2.72 -15.69 -5.38
CA THR A 340 3.01 -14.72 -4.31
C THR A 340 4.50 -14.57 -4.02
N ARG A 341 5.36 -15.03 -4.94
CA ARG A 341 6.82 -15.04 -4.73
C ARG A 341 7.36 -13.67 -4.35
N GLU A 342 6.96 -12.63 -5.08
CA GLU A 342 7.39 -11.26 -4.83
C GLU A 342 6.59 -10.60 -3.69
N SER A 343 5.28 -10.85 -3.58
CA SER A 343 4.43 -10.20 -2.59
C SER A 343 4.65 -10.70 -1.16
N LEU A 344 5.13 -11.94 -1.00
CA LEU A 344 5.46 -12.55 0.29
C LEU A 344 6.97 -12.81 0.44
N ALA A 345 7.80 -12.08 -0.31
CA ALA A 345 9.25 -12.06 -0.13
C ALA A 345 9.61 -11.35 1.19
N ALA A 346 10.63 -11.83 1.88
CA ALA A 346 11.03 -11.30 3.18
C ALA A 346 11.68 -9.91 3.06
N PRO A 347 11.32 -8.97 3.96
CA PRO A 347 10.16 -8.94 4.85
C PRO A 347 8.91 -8.52 4.08
N ALA A 348 7.82 -9.25 4.25
CA ALA A 348 6.57 -8.94 3.60
C ALA A 348 5.90 -7.74 4.30
N PRO A 349 5.42 -6.72 3.58
CA PRO A 349 4.93 -5.47 4.19
C PRO A 349 3.48 -5.60 4.71
N TRP A 350 3.06 -6.79 5.12
CA TRP A 350 1.67 -7.07 5.48
C TRP A 350 1.47 -7.06 7.00
N PRO A 351 0.33 -6.54 7.50
CA PRO A 351 -0.78 -5.98 6.75
C PRO A 351 -0.47 -4.54 6.31
N SER A 352 -0.91 -4.15 5.12
CA SER A 352 -0.77 -2.76 4.66
C SER A 352 -1.96 -2.32 3.83
N ALA A 353 -2.81 -1.50 4.46
CA ALA A 353 -3.87 -0.78 3.78
C ALA A 353 -3.32 0.30 2.83
N GLN A 354 -2.04 0.66 2.90
CA GLN A 354 -1.41 1.54 1.93
C GLN A 354 -1.10 0.83 0.62
N LEU A 355 -0.68 -0.44 0.71
CA LEU A 355 -0.24 -1.20 -0.46
C LEU A 355 -1.36 -2.01 -1.09
N SER A 356 -2.36 -2.48 -0.33
CA SER A 356 -3.41 -3.36 -0.85
C SER A 356 -4.81 -2.92 -0.48
N GLY A 357 -5.74 -2.99 -1.43
CA GLY A 357 -7.19 -2.94 -1.20
C GLY A 357 -7.78 -4.28 -0.74
N LEU A 358 -7.09 -5.39 -1.02
CA LEU A 358 -7.56 -6.75 -0.81
C LEU A 358 -7.73 -7.03 0.68
N ALA A 359 -8.87 -7.59 1.06
CA ALA A 359 -9.14 -8.01 2.45
C ALA A 359 -8.80 -6.92 3.52
N GLY A 360 -8.88 -5.63 3.17
CA GLY A 360 -8.53 -4.54 4.08
C GLY A 360 -7.02 -4.33 4.30
N GLY A 361 -6.18 -4.71 3.34
CA GLY A 361 -4.72 -4.57 3.40
C GLY A 361 -3.98 -5.88 3.65
N LEU A 362 -4.67 -7.02 3.61
CA LEU A 362 -4.04 -8.34 3.70
C LEU A 362 -3.62 -8.80 2.29
N PRO A 363 -2.63 -9.69 2.18
CA PRO A 363 -2.14 -10.17 0.90
C PRO A 363 -3.05 -11.21 0.25
N MET A 364 -4.08 -11.69 0.96
CA MET A 364 -4.89 -12.84 0.54
C MET A 364 -6.33 -12.69 1.02
N GLU A 365 -7.27 -13.14 0.19
CA GLU A 365 -8.66 -13.38 0.55
C GLU A 365 -9.09 -14.77 0.06
N LEU A 366 -9.79 -15.51 0.91
CA LEU A 366 -10.36 -16.82 0.58
C LEU A 366 -11.83 -16.65 0.20
N SER A 367 -12.36 -17.57 -0.61
CA SER A 367 -13.80 -17.61 -0.90
C SER A 367 -14.32 -19.04 -0.86
N ALA A 368 -15.54 -19.22 -0.38
CA ALA A 368 -16.23 -20.50 -0.30
C ALA A 368 -17.54 -20.42 -1.07
N THR A 369 -17.82 -21.40 -1.93
CA THR A 369 -19.10 -21.52 -2.65
C THR A 369 -19.92 -22.67 -2.12
N ASP A 370 -21.24 -22.62 -2.36
CA ASP A 370 -22.17 -23.69 -2.01
C ASP A 370 -22.28 -24.83 -3.03
N GLY A 371 -21.23 -24.99 -3.86
CA GLY A 371 -21.14 -26.01 -4.90
C GLY A 371 -20.14 -27.11 -4.55
N GLU A 372 -19.52 -27.71 -5.57
CA GLU A 372 -18.46 -28.70 -5.39
C GLU A 372 -17.34 -28.15 -4.47
N PRO A 373 -16.82 -28.98 -3.53
CA PRO A 373 -15.66 -28.63 -2.73
C PRO A 373 -14.53 -28.06 -3.59
N SER A 374 -14.11 -26.84 -3.28
CA SER A 374 -13.08 -26.12 -4.03
C SER A 374 -12.25 -25.21 -3.16
N LEU A 375 -10.95 -25.13 -3.44
CA LEU A 375 -10.06 -24.15 -2.85
C LEU A 375 -10.02 -22.92 -3.73
N ARG A 376 -10.47 -21.78 -3.20
CA ARG A 376 -10.51 -20.52 -3.93
C ARG A 376 -9.88 -19.39 -3.14
N TYR A 377 -8.88 -18.76 -3.71
CA TYR A 377 -8.25 -17.58 -3.14
C TYR A 377 -7.97 -16.52 -4.20
N THR A 378 -7.85 -15.27 -3.74
CA THR A 378 -7.29 -14.14 -4.47
C THR A 378 -6.16 -13.56 -3.63
N THR A 379 -5.11 -13.05 -4.27
CA THR A 379 -3.90 -12.57 -3.62
C THR A 379 -3.31 -11.36 -4.33
N GLU A 380 -2.58 -10.56 -3.57
CA GLU A 380 -1.65 -9.57 -4.09
C GLU A 380 -0.49 -10.24 -4.81
N VAL A 381 -0.15 -9.71 -5.98
CA VAL A 381 0.92 -10.24 -6.84
C VAL A 381 1.95 -9.19 -7.18
N GLY A 382 3.16 -9.64 -7.48
CA GLY A 382 4.29 -8.76 -7.77
C GLY A 382 4.85 -8.12 -6.51
N ASP A 383 5.85 -7.25 -6.70
CA ASP A 383 6.50 -6.53 -5.61
C ASP A 383 5.64 -5.34 -5.17
N PRO A 384 5.02 -5.39 -3.97
CA PRO A 384 4.02 -4.43 -3.54
C PRO A 384 4.62 -3.05 -3.24
N VAL A 385 5.93 -2.96 -3.00
CA VAL A 385 6.57 -1.68 -2.64
C VAL A 385 6.91 -0.83 -3.86
N LEU A 386 6.91 -1.42 -5.06
CA LEU A 386 7.22 -0.71 -6.30
C LEU A 386 6.15 0.33 -6.67
N PRO A 387 6.52 1.38 -7.43
CA PRO A 387 5.57 2.28 -8.08
C PRO A 387 4.52 1.52 -8.90
N PRO A 388 3.29 2.06 -9.07
CA PRO A 388 2.15 1.34 -9.66
C PRO A 388 2.48 0.55 -10.94
N HIS A 389 3.15 1.17 -11.92
CA HIS A 389 3.48 0.48 -13.18
C HIS A 389 4.51 -0.63 -13.02
N ALA A 390 5.55 -0.39 -12.20
CA ALA A 390 6.59 -1.39 -11.95
C ALA A 390 6.02 -2.57 -11.14
N ARG A 391 5.12 -2.28 -10.20
CA ARG A 391 4.35 -3.28 -9.46
C ARG A 391 3.45 -4.10 -10.38
N ALA A 392 2.64 -3.45 -11.22
CA ALA A 392 1.77 -4.14 -12.17
C ALA A 392 2.56 -5.10 -13.07
N ARG A 393 3.67 -4.63 -13.66
CA ARG A 393 4.57 -5.46 -14.46
C ARG A 393 5.16 -6.63 -13.67
N SER A 394 5.56 -6.43 -12.42
CA SER A 394 6.03 -7.50 -11.54
C SER A 394 4.92 -8.53 -11.28
N GLY A 395 3.68 -8.09 -11.04
CA GLY A 395 2.52 -8.96 -10.88
C GLY A 395 2.17 -9.76 -12.13
N LEU A 396 2.24 -9.13 -13.30
CA LEU A 396 2.03 -9.82 -14.58
C LEU A 396 3.11 -10.87 -14.87
N ALA A 397 4.36 -10.62 -14.44
CA ALA A 397 5.42 -11.62 -14.52
C ALA A 397 5.13 -12.82 -13.60
N ALA A 398 4.66 -12.59 -12.37
CA ALA A 398 4.24 -13.64 -11.47
C ALA A 398 3.09 -14.47 -12.07
N ILE A 399 2.05 -13.81 -12.59
CA ILE A 399 0.92 -14.45 -13.27
C ILE A 399 1.39 -15.30 -14.45
N GLY A 400 2.31 -14.80 -15.28
CA GLY A 400 2.84 -15.56 -16.41
C GLY A 400 3.58 -16.84 -16.00
N ARG A 401 4.36 -16.80 -14.92
CA ARG A 401 5.03 -18.00 -14.38
C ARG A 401 4.03 -18.98 -13.79
N THR A 402 3.02 -18.50 -13.06
CA THR A 402 1.94 -19.34 -12.53
C THR A 402 1.09 -19.94 -13.65
N ALA A 403 0.82 -19.20 -14.73
CA ALA A 403 0.13 -19.72 -15.91
C ALA A 403 0.91 -20.87 -16.54
N ALA A 404 2.24 -20.76 -16.66
CA ALA A 404 3.09 -21.86 -17.12
C ALA A 404 3.05 -23.06 -16.16
N LEU A 405 3.08 -22.83 -14.85
CA LEU A 405 2.99 -23.89 -13.84
C LEU A 405 1.65 -24.65 -13.89
N LEU A 406 0.56 -23.95 -14.26
CA LEU A 406 -0.81 -24.48 -14.38
C LEU A 406 -1.15 -25.01 -15.79
N ASP A 407 -0.19 -25.03 -16.72
CA ASP A 407 -0.43 -25.34 -18.14
C ASP A 407 -1.48 -24.42 -18.82
N CYS A 408 -1.64 -23.18 -18.35
CA CYS A 408 -2.59 -22.18 -18.85
C CYS A 408 -1.96 -21.14 -19.78
N THR A 409 -0.72 -21.35 -20.27
CA THR A 409 0.01 -20.37 -21.10
C THR A 409 -0.76 -19.93 -22.35
N ALA A 410 -1.42 -20.86 -23.05
CA ALA A 410 -2.20 -20.53 -24.25
C ALA A 410 -3.36 -19.57 -23.94
N ALA A 411 -4.08 -19.80 -22.83
CA ALA A 411 -5.14 -18.90 -22.38
C ALA A 411 -4.59 -17.55 -21.94
N TRP A 412 -3.43 -17.54 -21.27
CA TRP A 412 -2.74 -16.31 -20.86
C TRP A 412 -2.33 -15.45 -22.06
N ASP A 413 -1.70 -16.06 -23.07
CA ASP A 413 -1.29 -15.36 -24.29
C ASP A 413 -2.50 -14.80 -25.04
N ALA A 414 -3.62 -15.53 -25.06
CA ALA A 414 -4.85 -15.09 -25.70
C ALA A 414 -5.46 -13.84 -25.04
N VAL A 415 -5.35 -13.69 -23.71
CA VAL A 415 -5.93 -12.53 -23.00
C VAL A 415 -4.97 -11.35 -22.88
N ARG A 416 -3.66 -11.56 -23.08
CA ARG A 416 -2.62 -10.54 -22.88
C ARG A 416 -2.87 -9.20 -23.59
N PRO A 417 -3.35 -9.16 -24.85
CA PRO A 417 -3.67 -7.88 -25.51
C PRO A 417 -4.71 -7.04 -24.78
N ALA A 418 -5.65 -7.66 -24.04
CA ALA A 418 -6.64 -6.95 -23.23
C ALA A 418 -6.05 -6.48 -21.90
N VAL A 419 -5.15 -7.26 -21.32
CA VAL A 419 -4.39 -6.89 -20.13
C VAL A 419 -3.55 -5.64 -20.40
N ASP A 420 -2.84 -5.61 -21.53
CA ASP A 420 -1.96 -4.50 -21.93
C ASP A 420 -2.73 -3.16 -22.03
N VAL A 421 -4.02 -3.18 -22.39
CA VAL A 421 -4.87 -1.97 -22.40
C VAL A 421 -5.10 -1.41 -20.99
N LEU A 422 -5.33 -2.29 -20.01
CA LEU A 422 -5.65 -1.88 -18.64
C LEU A 422 -4.42 -1.56 -17.79
N VAL A 423 -3.25 -2.04 -18.19
CA VAL A 423 -1.97 -1.77 -17.51
C VAL A 423 -1.02 -0.88 -18.33
N ASP A 424 -1.56 -0.15 -19.31
CA ASP A 424 -0.77 0.69 -20.22
C ASP A 424 0.11 1.68 -19.42
N PRO A 425 1.44 1.71 -19.64
CA PRO A 425 2.34 2.63 -18.95
C PRO A 425 2.04 4.11 -19.22
N ALA A 426 1.26 4.45 -20.23
CA ALA A 426 0.81 5.82 -20.51
C ALA A 426 -0.34 6.28 -19.58
N LEU A 427 -1.00 5.37 -18.86
CA LEU A 427 -2.07 5.75 -17.92
C LEU A 427 -1.48 6.52 -16.74
N PRO A 428 -2.05 7.68 -16.36
CA PRO A 428 -1.50 8.53 -15.30
C PRO A 428 -1.92 8.02 -13.92
N VAL A 429 -1.56 6.78 -13.59
CA VAL A 429 -1.99 6.10 -12.37
C VAL A 429 -1.44 6.82 -11.14
N PRO A 430 -2.29 7.21 -10.18
CA PRO A 430 -1.84 7.87 -8.97
C PRO A 430 -0.97 6.95 -8.13
N GLU A 431 -0.07 7.56 -7.39
CA GLU A 431 0.92 6.88 -6.55
C GLU A 431 0.29 6.07 -5.40
N GLY A 432 -0.91 6.47 -4.99
CA GLY A 432 -1.73 5.80 -3.99
C GLY A 432 -2.58 4.64 -4.53
N CYS A 433 -2.41 4.22 -5.78
CA CYS A 433 -3.13 3.08 -6.35
C CYS A 433 -2.86 1.80 -5.54
N ARG A 434 -3.88 1.34 -4.82
CA ARG A 434 -3.85 0.17 -3.93
C ARG A 434 -4.24 -1.14 -4.59
N PHE A 435 -4.82 -1.08 -5.78
CA PHE A 435 -5.24 -2.23 -6.54
C PHE A 435 -5.08 -1.91 -8.02
N TRP A 436 -4.21 -2.66 -8.69
CA TRP A 436 -4.15 -2.66 -10.14
C TRP A 436 -4.24 -4.06 -10.71
N VAL A 437 -3.45 -4.99 -10.17
CA VAL A 437 -3.42 -6.38 -10.59
C VAL A 437 -3.49 -7.26 -9.35
N TRP A 438 -4.51 -8.10 -9.28
CA TRP A 438 -4.58 -9.24 -8.37
C TRP A 438 -4.70 -10.52 -9.19
N ALA A 439 -4.38 -11.64 -8.56
CA ALA A 439 -4.64 -12.93 -9.15
C ALA A 439 -5.03 -13.95 -8.10
N GLY A 440 -5.53 -15.09 -8.53
CA GLY A 440 -6.04 -16.11 -7.64
C GLY A 440 -6.21 -17.43 -8.35
N VAL A 441 -6.51 -18.48 -7.60
CA VAL A 441 -6.75 -19.80 -8.17
C VAL A 441 -8.06 -20.35 -7.64
N ASP A 442 -8.76 -21.08 -8.52
CA ASP A 442 -9.94 -21.87 -8.21
C ASP A 442 -9.63 -23.33 -8.58
N SER A 443 -9.48 -24.18 -7.57
CA SER A 443 -9.16 -25.59 -7.73
C SER A 443 -10.33 -26.42 -7.21
N SER A 444 -10.93 -27.26 -8.04
CA SER A 444 -11.98 -28.21 -7.62
C SER A 444 -11.62 -29.64 -7.98
N THR A 445 -12.21 -30.61 -7.27
CA THR A 445 -11.90 -32.04 -7.44
C THR A 445 -12.23 -32.57 -8.84
N GLY A 446 -13.24 -32.03 -9.52
CA GLY A 446 -13.68 -32.44 -10.86
C GLY A 446 -13.44 -31.41 -11.97
N GLY A 447 -13.13 -30.15 -11.63
CA GLY A 447 -13.03 -29.04 -12.58
C GLY A 447 -11.61 -28.65 -12.98
N GLY A 448 -10.58 -29.18 -12.30
CA GLY A 448 -9.19 -28.76 -12.47
C GLY A 448 -8.92 -27.39 -11.84
N GLU A 449 -7.81 -26.78 -12.26
CA GLU A 449 -7.35 -25.48 -11.76
C GLU A 449 -7.69 -24.36 -12.76
N THR A 450 -8.28 -23.27 -12.30
CA THR A 450 -8.49 -22.04 -13.08
C THR A 450 -7.70 -20.89 -12.48
N LEU A 451 -6.78 -20.31 -13.25
CA LEU A 451 -6.07 -19.09 -12.86
C LEU A 451 -6.98 -17.88 -13.09
N LYS A 452 -7.24 -17.09 -12.05
CA LYS A 452 -8.04 -15.87 -12.12
C LYS A 452 -7.12 -14.65 -12.08
N VAL A 453 -7.37 -13.68 -12.94
CA VAL A 453 -6.66 -12.40 -13.00
C VAL A 453 -7.68 -11.29 -12.86
N TYR A 454 -7.43 -10.32 -11.99
CA TYR A 454 -8.31 -9.18 -11.75
C TYR A 454 -7.55 -7.89 -12.03
N LEU A 455 -8.12 -7.03 -12.86
CA LEU A 455 -7.51 -5.80 -13.33
C LEU A 455 -8.40 -4.62 -12.94
N SER A 456 -7.85 -3.69 -12.17
CA SER A 456 -8.53 -2.43 -11.87
C SER A 456 -8.72 -1.61 -13.15
N THR A 457 -9.89 -0.99 -13.28
CA THR A 457 -10.17 0.00 -14.32
C THR A 457 -9.69 1.41 -13.96
N LEU A 458 -9.20 1.56 -12.73
CA LEU A 458 -8.73 2.81 -12.13
C LEU A 458 -9.80 3.90 -12.08
N HIS A 459 -11.07 3.53 -11.95
CA HIS A 459 -12.17 4.50 -11.93
C HIS A 459 -12.02 5.56 -10.83
N HIS A 460 -11.67 5.15 -9.61
CA HIS A 460 -11.44 6.08 -8.50
C HIS A 460 -10.11 6.83 -8.59
N ASP A 461 -9.18 6.26 -9.34
CA ASP A 461 -7.79 6.69 -9.40
C ASP A 461 -7.55 7.70 -10.55
N LEU A 462 -8.35 7.62 -11.61
CA LEU A 462 -8.29 8.48 -12.78
C LEU A 462 -9.53 9.38 -12.86
N ALA A 463 -9.32 10.69 -12.83
CA ALA A 463 -10.38 11.69 -12.96
C ALA A 463 -10.95 11.83 -14.39
N ASP A 464 -10.58 10.94 -15.32
CA ASP A 464 -10.97 11.04 -16.73
C ASP A 464 -12.37 10.48 -17.01
N GLY A 465 -12.94 9.69 -16.10
CA GLY A 465 -14.23 9.02 -16.30
C GLY A 465 -14.21 7.94 -17.39
N ARG A 466 -13.03 7.56 -17.93
CA ARG A 466 -12.89 6.67 -19.09
C ARG A 466 -12.72 5.20 -18.71
N ALA A 467 -13.02 4.84 -17.46
CA ALA A 467 -12.92 3.46 -16.98
C ALA A 467 -13.74 2.49 -17.86
N ARG A 468 -14.95 2.91 -18.24
CA ARG A 468 -15.84 2.18 -19.15
C ARG A 468 -15.19 1.94 -20.52
N GLU A 469 -14.66 2.99 -21.14
CA GLU A 469 -14.03 2.92 -22.47
C GLU A 469 -12.82 1.99 -22.47
N ARG A 470 -11.99 2.03 -21.41
CA ARG A 470 -10.85 1.12 -21.24
C ARG A 470 -11.30 -0.34 -21.21
N VAL A 471 -12.39 -0.65 -20.49
CA VAL A 471 -12.95 -2.00 -20.47
C VAL A 471 -13.53 -2.39 -21.82
N VAL A 472 -14.25 -1.50 -22.53
CA VAL A 472 -14.70 -1.79 -23.91
C VAL A 472 -13.53 -2.13 -24.82
N ALA A 473 -12.47 -1.31 -24.77
CA ALA A 473 -11.28 -1.53 -25.58
C ALA A 473 -10.62 -2.88 -25.25
N ALA A 474 -10.49 -3.22 -23.96
CA ALA A 474 -9.99 -4.52 -23.52
C ALA A 474 -10.88 -5.68 -24.03
N LEU A 475 -12.21 -5.56 -23.92
CA LEU A 475 -13.15 -6.57 -24.43
C LEU A 475 -13.03 -6.75 -25.95
N HIS A 476 -12.86 -5.68 -26.73
CA HIS A 476 -12.60 -5.79 -28.17
C HIS A 476 -11.29 -6.50 -28.48
N ARG A 477 -10.25 -6.32 -27.65
CA ARG A 477 -9.00 -7.09 -27.78
C ARG A 477 -9.18 -8.58 -27.49
N LEU A 478 -10.21 -8.96 -26.72
CA LEU A 478 -10.61 -10.36 -26.51
C LEU A 478 -11.53 -10.91 -27.62
N GLY A 479 -11.76 -10.14 -28.69
CA GLY A 479 -12.60 -10.54 -29.81
C GLY A 479 -14.09 -10.26 -29.63
N LEU A 480 -14.49 -9.49 -28.60
CA LEU A 480 -15.90 -9.15 -28.40
C LEU A 480 -16.40 -8.23 -29.54
N PRO A 481 -17.52 -8.56 -30.23
CA PRO A 481 -18.06 -7.71 -31.30
C PRO A 481 -18.54 -6.33 -30.80
N ALA A 482 -18.45 -5.29 -31.65
CA ALA A 482 -18.94 -3.93 -31.36
C ALA A 482 -20.43 -3.86 -30.99
N GLY A 483 -21.25 -4.78 -31.51
CA GLY A 483 -22.69 -4.88 -31.23
C GLY A 483 -23.05 -5.94 -30.18
N ALA A 484 -22.08 -6.43 -29.40
CA ALA A 484 -22.32 -7.50 -28.44
C ALA A 484 -23.42 -7.10 -27.43
N PRO A 485 -24.41 -7.99 -27.15
CA PRO A 485 -25.49 -7.69 -26.21
C PRO A 485 -25.00 -7.22 -24.83
N ALA A 486 -23.89 -7.76 -24.33
CA ALA A 486 -23.30 -7.35 -23.06
C ALA A 486 -22.91 -5.87 -23.01
N LEU A 487 -22.53 -5.25 -24.14
CA LEU A 487 -22.16 -3.84 -24.16
C LEU A 487 -23.34 -2.92 -23.84
N ARG A 488 -24.56 -3.31 -24.25
CA ARG A 488 -25.80 -2.60 -23.90
C ARG A 488 -26.15 -2.75 -22.42
N VAL A 489 -25.92 -3.93 -21.84
CA VAL A 489 -26.12 -4.14 -20.39
C VAL A 489 -25.17 -3.26 -19.59
N LEU A 490 -23.90 -3.18 -20.01
CA LEU A 490 -22.90 -2.32 -19.39
C LEU A 490 -23.25 -0.84 -19.50
N GLU A 491 -23.73 -0.38 -20.66
CA GLU A 491 -24.23 1.00 -20.85
C GLU A 491 -25.38 1.33 -19.88
N GLY A 492 -26.30 0.39 -19.66
CA GLY A 492 -27.38 0.55 -18.68
C GLY A 492 -26.90 0.70 -17.24
N LEU A 493 -25.71 0.20 -16.89
CA LEU A 493 -25.14 0.30 -15.55
C LEU A 493 -24.42 1.62 -15.28
N ASP A 494 -23.97 2.33 -16.33
CA ASP A 494 -23.18 3.57 -16.20
C ASP A 494 -23.95 4.69 -15.46
N GLY A 495 -25.29 4.63 -15.45
CA GLY A 495 -26.13 5.57 -14.71
C GLY A 495 -26.25 5.29 -13.19
N TYR A 496 -25.80 4.13 -12.71
CA TYR A 496 -26.06 3.65 -11.34
C TYR A 496 -24.81 3.42 -10.51
N GLY A 497 -23.64 3.47 -11.14
CA GLY A 497 -22.38 3.09 -10.52
C GLY A 497 -21.21 3.29 -11.46
N PHE A 498 -20.15 2.53 -11.23
CA PHE A 498 -18.97 2.60 -12.08
C PHE A 498 -18.35 1.24 -12.28
N CYS A 499 -17.79 1.04 -13.48
CA CYS A 499 -17.00 -0.13 -13.79
C CYS A 499 -15.75 -0.12 -12.90
N GLN A 500 -15.59 -1.13 -12.04
CA GLN A 500 -14.51 -1.21 -11.05
C GLN A 500 -13.35 -2.05 -11.58
N GLU A 501 -13.62 -3.25 -12.08
CA GLU A 501 -12.60 -4.22 -12.45
C GLU A 501 -13.01 -5.11 -13.64
N LEU A 502 -12.01 -5.67 -14.31
CA LEU A 502 -12.13 -6.75 -15.30
C LEU A 502 -11.47 -8.02 -14.73
N GLY A 503 -12.26 -9.09 -14.60
CA GLY A 503 -11.80 -10.41 -14.23
C GLY A 503 -11.66 -11.34 -15.44
N LEU A 504 -10.58 -12.11 -15.47
CA LEU A 504 -10.26 -13.11 -16.48
C LEU A 504 -10.05 -14.46 -15.78
N GLY A 505 -10.69 -15.52 -16.25
CA GLY A 505 -10.45 -16.89 -15.77
C GLY A 505 -9.79 -17.72 -16.87
N LEU A 506 -8.65 -18.33 -16.61
CA LEU A 506 -7.81 -19.02 -17.59
C LEU A 506 -7.78 -20.52 -17.29
N SER A 507 -8.09 -21.35 -18.28
CA SER A 507 -8.06 -22.80 -18.16
C SER A 507 -6.96 -23.43 -19.01
N ARG A 508 -6.57 -24.65 -18.61
CA ARG A 508 -5.51 -25.44 -19.25
C ARG A 508 -5.76 -25.74 -20.73
N ASP A 509 -7.01 -25.84 -21.13
CA ASP A 509 -7.42 -26.11 -22.52
C ASP A 509 -7.37 -24.87 -23.43
N GLY A 510 -6.75 -23.77 -22.96
CA GLY A 510 -6.62 -22.53 -23.72
C GLY A 510 -7.88 -21.67 -23.74
N ARG A 511 -8.99 -22.11 -23.13
CA ARG A 511 -10.18 -21.28 -22.99
C ARG A 511 -9.99 -20.23 -21.89
N PHE A 512 -10.77 -19.17 -22.00
CA PHE A 512 -10.85 -18.15 -20.96
C PHE A 512 -12.30 -17.67 -20.75
N GLY A 513 -12.59 -17.23 -19.54
CA GLY A 513 -13.83 -16.56 -19.18
C GLY A 513 -13.59 -15.09 -18.88
N VAL A 514 -14.61 -14.26 -19.09
CA VAL A 514 -14.55 -12.81 -18.86
C VAL A 514 -15.63 -12.41 -17.87
N LYS A 515 -15.30 -11.54 -16.91
CA LYS A 515 -16.26 -10.99 -15.96
C LYS A 515 -15.98 -9.50 -15.76
N VAL A 516 -17.01 -8.66 -15.87
CA VAL A 516 -16.90 -7.22 -15.65
C VAL A 516 -17.66 -6.87 -14.38
N TYR A 517 -17.07 -6.08 -13.50
CA TYR A 517 -17.63 -5.76 -12.19
C TYR A 517 -17.90 -4.27 -12.08
N TYR A 518 -19.07 -3.94 -11.54
CA TYR A 518 -19.53 -2.60 -11.24
C TYR A 518 -19.72 -2.47 -9.74
N GLU A 519 -19.27 -1.36 -9.19
CA GLU A 519 -19.72 -0.91 -7.87
C GLU A 519 -20.95 -0.03 -8.05
N VAL A 520 -22.00 -0.27 -7.27
CA VAL A 520 -23.25 0.48 -7.28
C VAL A 520 -23.60 0.96 -5.87
N ARG A 521 -24.44 1.98 -5.78
CA ARG A 521 -24.92 2.49 -4.49
C ARG A 521 -26.01 1.55 -3.93
N GLY A 522 -25.59 0.56 -3.15
CA GLY A 522 -26.50 -0.36 -2.48
C GLY A 522 -27.19 -1.37 -3.38
N TRP A 523 -27.88 -2.31 -2.74
CA TRP A 523 -28.82 -3.21 -3.40
C TRP A 523 -29.94 -2.44 -4.10
N GLN A 524 -30.13 -2.71 -5.40
CA GLN A 524 -31.14 -2.05 -6.24
C GLN A 524 -31.90 -3.11 -7.06
N PRO A 525 -33.00 -3.67 -6.54
CA PRO A 525 -33.70 -4.80 -7.18
C PRO A 525 -34.26 -4.45 -8.57
N ALA A 526 -34.74 -3.22 -8.77
CA ALA A 526 -35.24 -2.76 -10.07
C ALA A 526 -34.13 -2.69 -11.14
N LEU A 527 -32.93 -2.23 -10.76
CA LEU A 527 -31.77 -2.24 -11.65
C LEU A 527 -31.39 -3.67 -12.02
N VAL A 528 -31.37 -4.58 -11.03
CA VAL A 528 -31.01 -5.98 -11.26
C VAL A 528 -32.03 -6.70 -12.14
N ALA A 529 -33.32 -6.44 -11.97
CA ALA A 529 -34.36 -6.94 -12.88
C ALA A 529 -34.10 -6.47 -14.32
N ALA A 530 -33.80 -5.19 -14.52
CA ALA A 530 -33.46 -4.65 -15.84
C ALA A 530 -32.21 -5.32 -16.45
N VAL A 531 -31.18 -5.58 -15.64
CA VAL A 531 -29.96 -6.27 -16.05
C VAL A 531 -30.25 -7.73 -16.43
N LEU A 532 -31.06 -8.45 -15.65
CA LEU A 532 -31.44 -9.85 -15.93
C LEU A 532 -32.25 -9.95 -17.22
N ALA A 533 -33.23 -9.07 -17.40
CA ALA A 533 -34.03 -8.99 -18.62
C ALA A 533 -33.16 -8.69 -19.85
N ALA A 534 -32.25 -7.70 -19.75
CA ALA A 534 -31.34 -7.36 -20.84
C ALA A 534 -30.30 -8.46 -21.14
N ALA A 535 -29.95 -9.27 -20.15
CA ALA A 535 -29.09 -10.45 -20.30
C ALA A 535 -29.81 -11.68 -20.87
N GLY A 536 -31.15 -11.69 -20.91
CA GLY A 536 -31.93 -12.87 -21.27
C GLY A 536 -31.84 -13.99 -20.22
N LEU A 537 -31.61 -13.63 -18.96
CA LEU A 537 -31.59 -14.54 -17.82
C LEU A 537 -32.97 -14.58 -17.15
N PRO A 538 -33.26 -15.57 -16.28
CA PRO A 538 -34.52 -15.61 -15.54
C PRO A 538 -34.80 -14.28 -14.81
N ASP A 539 -36.00 -13.74 -14.98
CA ASP A 539 -36.45 -12.49 -14.36
C ASP A 539 -36.84 -12.71 -12.89
N ASP A 540 -35.82 -13.01 -12.08
CA ASP A 540 -35.95 -13.22 -10.64
C ASP A 540 -34.85 -12.45 -9.89
N PRO A 541 -35.05 -11.14 -9.65
CA PRO A 541 -34.10 -10.34 -8.87
C PRO A 541 -33.96 -10.84 -7.42
N ALA A 542 -34.97 -11.53 -6.87
CA ALA A 542 -34.91 -12.06 -5.50
C ALA A 542 -33.96 -13.26 -5.38
N ALA A 543 -33.82 -14.07 -6.45
CA ALA A 543 -32.83 -15.13 -6.54
C ALA A 543 -31.38 -14.63 -6.41
N VAL A 544 -31.13 -13.35 -6.70
CA VAL A 544 -29.83 -12.70 -6.53
C VAL A 544 -29.85 -11.58 -5.50
N ALA A 545 -30.86 -11.48 -4.63
CA ALA A 545 -30.80 -10.55 -3.51
C ALA A 545 -29.67 -10.97 -2.54
N PRO A 546 -28.65 -10.13 -2.26
CA PRO A 546 -27.49 -10.51 -1.47
C PRO A 546 -27.82 -10.51 0.03
N THR A 547 -28.80 -11.31 0.42
CA THR A 547 -29.31 -11.43 1.78
C THR A 547 -28.98 -12.78 2.39
N ILE A 548 -28.68 -12.78 3.68
CA ILE A 548 -28.51 -13.98 4.51
C ILE A 548 -29.45 -13.81 5.72
N PRO A 549 -30.50 -14.64 5.88
CA PRO A 549 -31.44 -14.51 6.99
C PRO A 549 -30.76 -14.41 8.36
N GLY A 550 -31.11 -13.39 9.14
CA GLY A 550 -30.54 -13.14 10.47
C GLY A 550 -29.10 -12.61 10.48
N VAL A 551 -28.52 -12.32 9.32
CA VAL A 551 -27.16 -11.78 9.16
C VAL A 551 -27.16 -10.50 8.31
N MET A 552 -27.85 -10.52 7.16
CA MET A 552 -27.88 -9.44 6.17
C MET A 552 -29.25 -9.43 5.49
N ASN A 553 -30.05 -8.40 5.74
CA ASN A 553 -31.34 -8.20 5.06
C ASN A 553 -31.20 -7.19 3.91
N GLU A 554 -32.28 -6.95 3.17
CA GLU A 554 -32.26 -6.01 2.04
C GLU A 554 -31.96 -4.58 2.46
N GLU A 555 -32.45 -4.13 3.62
CA GLU A 555 -32.19 -2.79 4.14
C GLU A 555 -30.68 -2.56 4.38
N VAL A 556 -30.02 -3.53 5.02
CA VAL A 556 -28.57 -3.53 5.21
C VAL A 556 -27.86 -3.55 3.85
N ALA A 557 -28.28 -4.42 2.92
CA ALA A 557 -27.67 -4.48 1.60
C ALA A 557 -27.85 -3.18 0.79
N ALA A 558 -28.97 -2.48 0.96
CA ALA A 558 -29.27 -1.19 0.34
C ALA A 558 -28.47 -0.02 0.96
N ALA A 559 -28.16 -0.10 2.26
CA ALA A 559 -27.41 0.93 2.97
C ALA A 559 -25.89 0.88 2.73
N HIS A 560 -25.37 -0.22 2.19
CA HIS A 560 -23.93 -0.43 2.04
C HIS A 560 -23.46 -0.45 0.59
N ARG A 561 -22.13 -0.42 0.40
CA ARG A 561 -21.54 -0.66 -0.92
C ARG A 561 -21.97 -2.03 -1.43
N ALA A 562 -22.48 -2.04 -2.65
CA ALA A 562 -22.88 -3.24 -3.36
C ALA A 562 -22.20 -3.30 -4.72
N GLY A 563 -22.20 -4.47 -5.35
CA GLY A 563 -21.65 -4.65 -6.67
C GLY A 563 -22.54 -5.50 -7.56
N ILE A 564 -22.42 -5.29 -8.86
CA ILE A 564 -23.00 -6.13 -9.91
C ILE A 564 -21.86 -6.60 -10.80
N ALA A 565 -21.76 -7.90 -11.05
CA ALA A 565 -20.75 -8.44 -11.97
C ALA A 565 -21.40 -9.29 -13.07
N LEU A 566 -20.96 -9.08 -14.29
CA LEU A 566 -21.49 -9.71 -15.50
C LEU A 566 -20.45 -10.68 -16.06
N ARG A 567 -20.75 -11.98 -16.09
CA ARG A 567 -19.94 -12.94 -16.83
C ARG A 567 -20.33 -12.87 -18.31
N ILE A 568 -19.36 -12.61 -19.17
CA ILE A 568 -19.56 -12.45 -20.61
C ILE A 568 -18.95 -13.64 -21.32
N SER A 569 -19.71 -14.25 -22.23
CA SER A 569 -19.18 -15.25 -23.17
C SER A 569 -18.37 -14.53 -24.25
N PRO A 570 -17.05 -14.76 -24.38
CA PRO A 570 -16.25 -14.09 -25.40
C PRO A 570 -16.73 -14.38 -26.83
N ALA A 571 -17.24 -15.61 -27.06
CA ALA A 571 -17.66 -16.06 -28.39
C ALA A 571 -18.96 -15.40 -28.88
N THR A 572 -19.91 -15.14 -27.98
CA THR A 572 -21.25 -14.65 -28.33
C THR A 572 -21.48 -13.20 -27.90
N GLY A 573 -20.66 -12.71 -26.97
CA GLY A 573 -20.84 -11.44 -26.29
C GLY A 573 -22.14 -11.32 -25.49
N THR A 574 -22.74 -12.44 -25.12
CA THR A 574 -23.91 -12.50 -24.23
C THR A 574 -23.47 -12.56 -22.77
N VAL A 575 -24.29 -11.98 -21.88
CA VAL A 575 -24.14 -12.15 -20.44
C VAL A 575 -24.68 -13.53 -20.06
N THR A 576 -23.84 -14.37 -19.46
CA THR A 576 -24.20 -15.75 -19.10
C THR A 576 -24.48 -15.93 -17.61
N GLU A 577 -24.05 -14.98 -16.79
CA GLU A 577 -24.24 -14.97 -15.34
C GLU A 577 -24.26 -13.52 -14.86
N VAL A 578 -25.20 -13.22 -13.97
CA VAL A 578 -25.27 -11.96 -13.23
C VAL A 578 -25.01 -12.27 -11.76
N THR A 579 -24.01 -11.60 -11.18
CA THR A 579 -23.66 -11.70 -9.77
C THR A 579 -23.97 -10.39 -9.07
N THR A 580 -24.53 -10.46 -7.88
CA THR A 580 -24.72 -9.32 -6.98
C THR A 580 -23.83 -9.53 -5.76
N ALA A 581 -23.39 -8.44 -5.15
CA ALA A 581 -22.42 -8.46 -4.06
C ALA A 581 -22.77 -7.44 -2.99
N THR A 582 -22.57 -7.78 -1.72
CA THR A 582 -22.64 -6.84 -0.59
C THR A 582 -21.52 -7.14 0.40
N ALA A 583 -20.88 -6.08 0.90
CA ALA A 583 -19.86 -6.20 1.96
C ALA A 583 -20.52 -6.54 3.31
N PHE A 584 -19.86 -7.40 4.09
CA PHE A 584 -20.29 -7.62 5.47
C PHE A 584 -20.07 -6.36 6.31
N MET A 585 -21.04 -6.07 7.19
CA MET A 585 -20.87 -5.04 8.21
C MET A 585 -19.81 -5.45 9.23
N ARG A 586 -19.33 -4.49 10.03
CA ARG A 586 -18.62 -4.86 11.26
C ARG A 586 -19.56 -5.73 12.11
N PRO A 587 -19.14 -6.93 12.54
CA PRO A 587 -20.02 -7.84 13.25
C PRO A 587 -20.55 -7.16 14.53
N MET A 588 -21.87 -7.07 14.68
CA MET A 588 -22.50 -6.80 15.99
C MET A 588 -22.58 -8.07 16.85
N ILE A 589 -22.48 -9.23 16.20
CA ILE A 589 -22.42 -10.56 16.80
C ILE A 589 -21.03 -11.13 16.58
N GLY A 590 -20.56 -12.02 17.45
CA GLY A 590 -19.21 -12.58 17.33
C GLY A 590 -18.98 -13.41 16.06
N ASN A 591 -17.73 -13.53 15.62
CA ASN A 591 -17.35 -14.26 14.41
C ASN A 591 -17.80 -15.74 14.42
N THR A 592 -17.84 -16.39 15.59
CA THR A 592 -18.35 -17.77 15.73
C THR A 592 -19.83 -17.85 15.42
N GLU A 593 -20.65 -17.00 16.04
CA GLU A 593 -22.09 -17.00 15.82
C GLU A 593 -22.44 -16.57 14.39
N LEU A 594 -21.71 -15.58 13.84
CA LEU A 594 -21.84 -15.17 12.46
C LEU A 594 -21.55 -16.34 11.49
N SER A 595 -20.43 -17.04 11.69
CA SER A 595 -20.06 -18.21 10.86
C SER A 595 -21.11 -19.30 10.95
N ARG A 596 -21.63 -19.60 12.15
CA ARG A 596 -22.68 -20.61 12.34
C ARG A 596 -23.93 -20.27 11.55
N ARG A 597 -24.44 -19.03 11.63
CA ARG A 597 -25.63 -18.58 10.89
C ARG A 597 -25.45 -18.68 9.38
N ILE A 598 -24.26 -18.31 8.88
CA ILE A 598 -23.93 -18.41 7.46
C ILE A 598 -23.91 -19.89 7.03
N GLY A 599 -23.24 -20.76 7.79
CA GLY A 599 -23.17 -22.19 7.50
C GLY A 599 -24.53 -22.89 7.56
N ASP A 600 -25.38 -22.54 8.52
CA ASP A 600 -26.75 -23.07 8.63
C ASP A 600 -27.61 -22.64 7.44
N TRP A 601 -27.49 -21.38 7.01
CA TRP A 601 -28.17 -20.90 5.81
C TRP A 601 -27.65 -21.57 4.52
N LEU A 602 -26.33 -21.70 4.36
CA LEU A 602 -25.74 -22.39 3.19
C LEU A 602 -26.20 -23.85 3.09
N ALA A 603 -26.42 -24.54 4.21
CA ALA A 603 -26.99 -25.89 4.24
C ALA A 603 -28.39 -25.97 3.60
N THR A 604 -29.13 -24.85 3.58
CA THR A 604 -30.46 -24.78 2.95
C THR A 604 -30.40 -24.52 1.44
N THR A 605 -29.25 -24.09 0.91
CA THR A 605 -29.09 -23.70 -0.50
C THR A 605 -28.15 -24.61 -1.29
N GLY A 606 -27.23 -25.32 -0.64
CA GLY A 606 -26.24 -26.17 -1.30
C GLY A 606 -25.27 -26.86 -0.34
N ASP A 607 -24.09 -27.21 -0.84
CA ASP A 607 -23.03 -27.85 -0.03
C ASP A 607 -22.26 -26.79 0.77
N ARG A 608 -22.33 -26.85 2.10
CA ARG A 608 -21.60 -25.91 2.96
C ARG A 608 -20.16 -26.33 3.29
N ARG A 609 -19.70 -27.49 2.84
CA ARG A 609 -18.41 -28.08 3.24
C ARG A 609 -17.23 -27.13 3.03
N THR A 610 -17.17 -26.44 1.88
CA THR A 610 -16.08 -25.48 1.62
C THR A 610 -16.09 -24.34 2.64
N PHE A 611 -17.28 -23.84 2.98
CA PHE A 611 -17.41 -22.77 3.95
C PHE A 611 -17.01 -23.24 5.35
N ASP A 612 -17.51 -24.39 5.82
CA ASP A 612 -17.20 -24.92 7.14
C ASP A 612 -15.68 -25.11 7.33
N VAL A 613 -15.00 -25.71 6.34
CA VAL A 613 -13.54 -25.90 6.35
C VAL A 613 -12.82 -24.55 6.37
N THR A 614 -13.17 -23.63 5.47
CA THR A 614 -12.48 -22.34 5.36
C THR A 614 -12.69 -21.47 6.60
N ALA A 615 -13.92 -21.44 7.14
CA ALA A 615 -14.26 -20.69 8.35
C ALA A 615 -13.56 -21.27 9.59
N ALA A 616 -13.45 -22.60 9.70
CA ALA A 616 -12.75 -23.25 10.80
C ALA A 616 -11.27 -22.82 10.87
N HIS A 617 -10.56 -22.84 9.75
CA HIS A 617 -9.14 -22.46 9.68
C HIS A 617 -8.88 -20.97 9.87
N THR A 618 -9.76 -20.12 9.35
CA THR A 618 -9.58 -18.67 9.45
C THR A 618 -9.95 -18.13 10.83
N ARG A 619 -11.02 -18.64 11.44
CA ARG A 619 -11.53 -18.16 12.74
C ARG A 619 -10.51 -18.28 13.87
N ALA A 620 -9.65 -19.29 13.86
CA ALA A 620 -8.69 -19.55 14.94
C ALA A 620 -7.77 -18.36 15.26
N GLY A 621 -7.47 -17.49 14.28
CA GLY A 621 -6.65 -16.29 14.47
C GLY A 621 -7.43 -14.97 14.49
N TRP A 622 -8.77 -14.99 14.54
CA TRP A 622 -9.58 -13.77 14.67
C TRP A 622 -10.18 -13.65 16.08
N PRO A 623 -10.03 -12.49 16.75
CA PRO A 623 -10.74 -12.27 18.01
C PRO A 623 -12.26 -12.26 17.79
N GLU A 624 -13.02 -12.83 18.72
CA GLU A 624 -14.46 -13.07 18.54
C GLU A 624 -15.26 -11.80 18.22
N GLN A 625 -14.90 -10.66 18.80
CA GLN A 625 -15.63 -9.38 18.66
C GLN A 625 -14.86 -8.28 17.92
N SER A 626 -13.73 -8.61 17.27
CA SER A 626 -12.94 -7.60 16.57
C SER A 626 -12.58 -8.04 15.15
N GLY A 627 -12.38 -7.06 14.27
CA GLY A 627 -12.02 -7.30 12.88
C GLY A 627 -13.19 -7.58 11.95
N ARG A 628 -12.88 -7.88 10.69
CA ARG A 628 -13.84 -8.23 9.64
C ARG A 628 -13.40 -9.54 8.99
N MET A 629 -13.54 -10.66 9.70
CA MET A 629 -13.23 -11.98 9.14
C MET A 629 -14.00 -12.23 7.83
N HIS A 630 -15.29 -11.88 7.80
CA HIS A 630 -16.12 -11.98 6.61
C HIS A 630 -15.99 -10.68 5.80
N GLY A 631 -15.60 -10.81 4.52
CA GLY A 631 -15.35 -9.67 3.64
C GLY A 631 -16.58 -9.28 2.83
N LEU A 632 -17.03 -10.20 1.98
CA LEU A 632 -18.07 -9.99 0.97
C LEU A 632 -18.98 -11.22 0.90
N PHE A 633 -20.25 -11.01 0.58
CA PHE A 633 -21.18 -12.06 0.17
C PHE A 633 -21.68 -11.79 -1.24
N THR A 634 -21.79 -12.83 -2.06
CA THR A 634 -22.29 -12.71 -3.43
C THR A 634 -23.28 -13.81 -3.79
N ARG A 635 -24.26 -13.48 -4.63
CA ARG A 635 -25.18 -14.44 -5.26
C ARG A 635 -25.12 -14.30 -6.77
N SER A 636 -24.97 -15.42 -7.47
CA SER A 636 -24.84 -15.47 -8.93
C SER A 636 -25.97 -16.26 -9.53
N LEU A 637 -26.68 -15.68 -10.49
CA LEU A 637 -27.72 -16.36 -11.28
C LEU A 637 -27.23 -16.58 -12.70
N SER A 638 -27.39 -17.82 -13.17
CA SER A 638 -27.12 -18.25 -14.53
C SER A 638 -28.25 -19.17 -15.01
N THR A 639 -28.20 -19.61 -16.27
CA THR A 639 -29.11 -20.65 -16.77
C THR A 639 -28.96 -22.00 -16.06
N ARG A 640 -27.88 -22.20 -15.28
CA ARG A 640 -27.63 -23.41 -14.48
C ARG A 640 -28.14 -23.30 -13.05
N GLY A 641 -28.75 -22.17 -12.67
CA GLY A 641 -29.26 -21.92 -11.33
C GLY A 641 -28.47 -20.85 -10.57
N VAL A 642 -28.71 -20.82 -9.27
CA VAL A 642 -28.13 -19.86 -8.32
C VAL A 642 -26.90 -20.46 -7.64
N ARG A 643 -25.87 -19.64 -7.44
CA ARG A 643 -24.68 -19.98 -6.66
C ARG A 643 -24.39 -18.90 -5.63
N ASN A 644 -24.12 -19.31 -4.41
CA ASN A 644 -23.76 -18.42 -3.31
C ASN A 644 -22.23 -18.46 -3.10
N THR A 645 -21.64 -17.35 -2.68
CA THR A 645 -20.21 -17.29 -2.34
C THR A 645 -19.98 -16.36 -1.15
N VAL A 646 -19.23 -16.84 -0.17
CA VAL A 646 -18.81 -16.08 1.01
C VAL A 646 -17.31 -15.89 0.97
N TYR A 647 -16.85 -14.65 1.14
CA TYR A 647 -15.45 -14.28 1.14
C TYR A 647 -14.98 -14.10 2.58
N VAL A 648 -13.86 -14.74 2.92
CA VAL A 648 -13.28 -14.73 4.27
C VAL A 648 -11.81 -14.34 4.23
N ARG A 649 -11.40 -13.58 5.22
CA ARG A 649 -10.06 -13.01 5.34
C ARG A 649 -9.25 -13.90 6.26
N PRO A 650 -8.21 -14.59 5.79
CA PRO A 650 -7.34 -15.31 6.70
C PRO A 650 -6.57 -14.31 7.58
N PRO A 651 -6.40 -14.57 8.89
CA PRO A 651 -5.56 -13.75 9.74
C PRO A 651 -4.11 -13.80 9.25
N LEU A 652 -3.25 -12.91 9.75
CA LEU A 652 -1.81 -13.08 9.53
C LEU A 652 -1.35 -14.33 10.29
N PRO A 653 -0.66 -15.27 9.63
CA PRO A 653 -0.13 -16.43 10.30
C PRO A 653 0.97 -16.00 11.29
N GLU A 654 0.94 -16.60 12.48
CA GLU A 654 1.86 -16.26 13.59
C GLU A 654 3.33 -16.63 13.34
#